data_AF-A0A2E9EY15-F1
#
_entry.id   AF-A0A2E9EY15-F1
#
_cell.length_a   1.000
_cell.length_b   1.000
_cell.length_c   1.000
_cell.angle_alpha   90.00
_cell.angle_beta   90.00
_cell.angle_gamma   90.00
#
_symmetry.space_group_name_H-M   'P 1'
#
loop_
_entity.id
_entity.type
_entity.pdbx_description
1 polymer ?
#
loop_
_entity_poly.entity_id
_entity_poly.type
_entity_poly.pdbx_seq_one_letter_code
_entity_poly.pdbx_strand_id
1 'polypeptide(L)'
;MKKTLLYSLIIFLSLNLNSPADLVGYWKLDGDFTDSSGNGNDGTLFGGATYSDSVPDTLGGGQSVEFDGTPGTYGSINDGTGGLAITDTPSYTISMWVKGDGTIDNVDDRIFSEATSTNNNPLFNMGTRNNGADGVADVYVRNGQAYGHEFSNGQPFDGTWRHIAWVDNDGLLDLYIDGEFDRQFDYSIVPSFTPDTTTIGGILRATDCCNFTGNIDELAIWDEALSEDVIASLADGSFSPGGPQEDDDDDGLPDSYEERLVDNLDDLNGNGAGPGPGSGTGDFDGDGLTDLDEFEETKTDPTKKDTDEDGLNDNVETDTGTYVSASNTGTNPKEADTDNDGLLDGVETNTGKLVDEEDTGTDPNNSDSDGDGYSDGGEIVGGTDPNDENSKGALPPPFLYVDFETEAEDLSENGNNGLIDGLVSFDVEGAPQGSTPTTAANFTGGHIDFPDIDMNSMIRDFEDGSYTFSCWLNPIGSAGGQGFIWGQTQQGIHNGIRNGGVLHSAHWGADWNASTLLEPEQWVHAVWTYDAVTDTAAIYLNGELDGGPNAQRAPNGGGTFILGARNNGSEQYDGYLDDVAIWREVLSEGMIAALADGASPIGATSEDADGDGLPDSWEDKYGVDDPEGDDDNDGLTNIDEFEARTKPNKSDSDEDGLNDKEEIEVTETNPLQADTDRDGLLDGVETNTGQFVSETNTGTDPNKKDTDDDGFNDDIEISQGSDPNNKNNIPQLGLSILFIGGQAEATQGADGEVMSFLEERYGPQNITYKQASQTVAGEEAEYAVLIISSTPGSGDIRNKFQDSTTAIVNWEEAIADNGGGEFQITAGRTKDNVAEDHVITILEDHPITAGFNVGQDVTISNGQTEVWWSTGQQAPGSISLASEKDDPSRLFLTFVDEGGELNNGSLAPGKRVMLGITDATFNNFTEDGKTLIGQSIDWALGVAGGLAPLNFTEIIYNAEDDTFRFKWNSRGGKT
;
A
#
# COMPACT_ATOMS: atom_id res chain seq x y z
N MET A 1 -12.30 -48.22 38.55
CA MET A 1 -11.35 -48.10 39.68
C MET A 1 -10.76 -46.70 39.53
N LYS A 2 -11.34 -45.68 40.18
CA LYS A 2 -11.05 -45.12 41.52
C LYS A 2 -9.79 -44.24 41.55
N LYS A 3 -10.00 -42.99 42.04
CA LYS A 3 -9.16 -41.78 42.16
C LYS A 3 -9.34 -40.87 40.93
N THR A 4 -10.13 -39.78 40.88
CA THR A 4 -10.67 -38.82 41.86
C THR A 4 -9.66 -37.78 42.39
N LEU A 5 -9.95 -36.52 42.03
CA LEU A 5 -9.69 -35.20 42.66
C LEU A 5 -8.46 -34.38 42.21
N LEU A 6 -8.79 -33.18 41.69
CA LEU A 6 -8.23 -31.86 42.04
C LEU A 6 -7.08 -31.28 41.17
N TYR A 7 -7.43 -30.43 40.19
CA TYR A 7 -6.76 -29.18 39.77
C TYR A 7 -7.91 -28.33 39.16
N SER A 8 -8.64 -27.51 39.94
CA SER A 8 -8.42 -26.05 40.15
C SER A 8 -8.26 -25.34 38.81
N LEU A 9 -9.30 -24.71 38.23
CA LEU A 9 -9.78 -23.36 38.57
C LEU A 9 -8.62 -22.46 39.03
N ILE A 10 -7.85 -21.97 38.06
CA ILE A 10 -7.16 -20.68 38.15
C ILE A 10 -7.74 -19.87 36.99
N ILE A 11 -8.64 -18.96 37.35
CA ILE A 11 -8.89 -17.75 36.59
C ILE A 11 -7.79 -16.82 37.08
N PHE A 12 -6.75 -16.58 36.29
CA PHE A 12 -6.12 -15.25 36.25
C PHE A 12 -7.10 -14.42 35.38
N LEU A 13 -7.67 -13.26 35.71
CA LEU A 13 -7.41 -12.25 36.73
C LEU A 13 -5.93 -12.10 37.06
N SER A 14 -5.13 -11.83 36.04
CA SER A 14 -4.14 -10.77 36.17
C SER A 14 -4.93 -9.49 36.42
N LEU A 15 -4.94 -9.06 37.68
CA LEU A 15 -4.97 -7.63 37.94
C LEU A 15 -3.67 -7.11 37.34
N ASN A 16 -3.74 -6.20 36.36
CA ASN A 16 -2.62 -5.34 36.01
C ASN A 16 -2.19 -4.65 37.30
N LEU A 17 -1.11 -5.13 37.89
CA LEU A 17 -0.30 -4.33 38.80
C LEU A 17 0.73 -3.67 37.88
N ASN A 18 0.60 -2.35 37.79
CA ASN A 18 1.30 -1.45 36.88
C ASN A 18 2.81 -1.75 36.76
N SER A 19 3.30 -1.83 35.53
CA SER A 19 4.64 -1.33 35.17
C SER A 19 4.72 0.18 35.53
N PRO A 20 5.86 0.72 36.01
CA PRO A 20 5.93 2.10 36.47
C PRO A 20 5.99 3.13 35.34
N ALA A 21 5.17 4.17 35.48
CA ALA A 21 5.06 5.30 34.55
C ALA A 21 6.30 6.14 34.35
N ASP A 22 6.73 6.24 33.09
CA ASP A 22 7.76 7.17 32.67
C ASP A 22 7.19 8.60 32.55
N LEU A 23 7.83 9.52 33.28
CA LEU A 23 7.40 10.91 33.38
C LEU A 23 8.03 11.70 32.22
N VAL A 24 7.21 12.18 31.28
CA VAL A 24 7.64 13.00 30.12
C VAL A 24 8.07 14.40 30.55
N GLY A 25 7.36 15.02 31.49
CA GLY A 25 7.70 16.34 32.00
C GLY A 25 6.86 16.74 33.21
N TYR A 26 7.46 17.55 34.09
CA TYR A 26 6.79 18.04 35.30
C TYR A 26 7.13 19.50 35.57
N TRP A 27 6.12 20.36 35.53
CA TRP A 27 6.26 21.79 35.78
C TRP A 27 5.50 22.16 37.05
N LYS A 28 6.27 22.45 38.11
CA LYS A 28 5.76 22.94 39.39
C LYS A 28 5.14 24.34 39.30
N LEU A 29 5.49 25.12 38.27
CA LEU A 29 4.98 26.48 38.04
C LEU A 29 5.23 27.46 39.20
N ASP A 30 6.30 27.19 39.95
CA ASP A 30 6.57 27.73 41.27
C ASP A 30 7.58 28.90 41.20
N GLY A 31 7.22 29.92 40.41
CA GLY A 31 8.06 31.10 40.14
C GLY A 31 8.97 30.97 38.92
N ASP A 32 9.00 29.80 38.29
CA ASP A 32 9.53 29.55 36.96
C ASP A 32 8.66 28.52 36.18
N PHE A 33 8.98 28.31 34.92
CA PHE A 33 8.33 27.32 34.06
C PHE A 33 9.36 26.30 33.58
N THR A 34 10.23 25.83 34.48
CA THR A 34 11.27 24.84 34.19
C THR A 34 10.76 23.41 34.38
N ASP A 35 11.28 22.49 33.58
CA ASP A 35 10.96 21.07 33.70
C ASP A 35 11.74 20.45 34.87
N SER A 36 10.99 19.91 35.82
CA SER A 36 11.47 19.28 37.05
C SER A 36 11.57 17.76 36.96
N SER A 37 11.18 17.13 35.83
CA SER A 37 11.37 15.68 35.65
C SER A 37 12.83 15.30 35.43
N GLY A 38 13.61 16.21 34.84
CA GLY A 38 14.98 15.96 34.40
C GLY A 38 15.13 15.78 32.88
N ASN A 39 14.03 15.78 32.12
CA ASN A 39 14.05 15.56 30.67
C ASN A 39 14.35 16.82 29.84
N GLY A 40 14.33 18.00 30.48
CA GLY A 40 14.75 19.25 29.87
C GLY A 40 13.70 19.91 28.98
N ASN A 41 12.41 19.57 29.17
CA ASN A 41 11.28 20.12 28.44
C ASN A 41 10.85 21.50 28.99
N ASP A 42 11.77 22.47 29.03
CA ASP A 42 11.51 23.78 29.65
C ASP A 42 10.42 24.59 28.92
N GLY A 43 9.61 25.33 29.70
CA GLY A 43 8.55 26.19 29.22
C GLY A 43 8.88 27.69 29.21
N THR A 44 8.15 28.45 28.41
CA THR A 44 8.25 29.92 28.31
C THR A 44 6.86 30.57 28.38
N LEU A 45 6.71 31.60 29.22
CA LEU A 45 5.46 32.37 29.34
C LEU A 45 5.43 33.58 28.40
N PHE A 46 4.27 33.82 27.78
CA PHE A 46 4.01 34.91 26.85
C PHE A 46 2.85 35.81 27.33
N GLY A 47 2.88 37.06 26.86
CA GLY A 47 1.79 38.03 27.11
C GLY A 47 1.64 38.44 28.57
N GLY A 48 0.42 38.35 29.08
CA GLY A 48 -0.01 38.76 30.42
C GLY A 48 0.14 37.70 31.51
N ALA A 49 0.72 36.53 31.23
CA ALA A 49 0.86 35.45 32.20
C ALA A 49 1.83 35.83 33.35
N THR A 50 1.42 35.60 34.60
CA THR A 50 2.22 35.97 35.79
C THR A 50 2.11 34.94 36.91
N TYR A 51 3.17 34.77 37.71
CA TYR A 51 3.12 33.94 38.90
C TYR A 51 2.28 34.56 40.04
N SER A 52 1.47 33.74 40.70
CA SER A 52 0.45 34.14 41.66
C SER A 52 0.49 33.23 42.90
N ASP A 53 0.54 33.81 44.10
CA ASP A 53 0.56 33.11 45.40
C ASP A 53 -0.84 32.58 45.80
N SER A 54 -1.63 32.12 44.83
CA SER A 54 -3.06 31.82 45.00
C SER A 54 -3.35 30.36 45.40
N VAL A 55 -2.30 29.54 45.44
CA VAL A 55 -2.33 28.12 45.84
C VAL A 55 -2.51 28.04 47.36
N PRO A 56 -3.57 27.39 47.87
CA PRO A 56 -3.78 27.24 49.31
C PRO A 56 -2.74 26.30 49.93
N ASP A 57 -2.34 26.55 51.18
CA ASP A 57 -1.49 25.64 51.97
C ASP A 57 -2.02 24.19 52.02
N THR A 58 -3.33 23.99 51.83
CA THR A 58 -3.96 22.65 51.81
C THR A 58 -3.65 21.85 50.54
N LEU A 59 -3.10 22.47 49.51
CA LEU A 59 -2.70 21.86 48.24
C LEU A 59 -1.17 21.94 48.04
N GLY A 60 -0.39 22.05 49.13
CA GLY A 60 1.07 22.19 49.07
C GLY A 60 1.58 23.63 49.23
N GLY A 61 0.75 24.63 48.95
CA GLY A 61 1.18 26.04 48.93
C GLY A 61 1.98 26.37 47.66
N GLY A 62 2.77 27.45 47.66
CA GLY A 62 3.56 27.84 46.49
C GLY A 62 2.91 28.92 45.61
N GLN A 63 3.38 29.02 44.38
CA GLN A 63 2.89 29.89 43.31
C GLN A 63 2.27 29.06 42.20
N SER A 64 1.42 29.69 41.40
CA SER A 64 0.81 29.13 40.18
C SER A 64 0.98 30.13 39.05
N VAL A 65 0.75 29.73 37.80
CA VAL A 65 0.66 30.69 36.69
C VAL A 65 -0.78 31.19 36.54
N GLU A 66 -0.96 32.51 36.63
CA GLU A 66 -2.22 33.23 36.38
C GLU A 66 -2.26 33.77 34.94
N PHE A 67 -3.31 33.39 34.20
CA PHE A 67 -3.61 33.83 32.84
C PHE A 67 -4.77 34.83 32.85
N ASP A 68 -4.66 35.89 32.04
CA ASP A 68 -5.58 37.05 32.05
C ASP A 68 -6.66 37.02 30.96
N GLY A 69 -6.72 35.94 30.17
CA GLY A 69 -7.66 35.77 29.06
C GLY A 69 -7.44 36.69 27.87
N THR A 70 -6.37 37.49 27.84
CA THR A 70 -6.13 38.41 26.72
C THR A 70 -5.42 37.70 25.56
N PRO A 71 -5.76 38.02 24.29
CA PRO A 71 -5.01 37.51 23.14
C PRO A 71 -3.52 37.86 23.25
N GLY A 72 -2.69 36.84 23.07
CA GLY A 72 -1.24 36.85 23.23
C GLY A 72 -0.74 36.28 24.56
N THR A 73 -1.64 35.92 25.48
CA THR A 73 -1.30 35.34 26.80
C THR A 73 -1.44 33.81 26.77
N TYR A 74 -0.32 33.10 26.92
CA TYR A 74 -0.22 31.63 26.99
C TYR A 74 1.19 31.22 27.49
N GLY A 75 1.38 29.95 27.82
CA GLY A 75 2.69 29.32 28.03
C GLY A 75 2.98 28.33 26.90
N SER A 76 4.23 28.24 26.45
CA SER A 76 4.69 27.31 25.40
C SER A 76 5.80 26.42 25.95
N ILE A 77 5.64 25.11 25.81
CA ILE A 77 6.66 24.10 26.15
C ILE A 77 7.51 23.86 24.91
N ASN A 78 8.85 23.78 25.08
CA ASN A 78 9.78 23.57 23.97
C ASN A 78 9.62 24.61 22.84
N ASP A 79 9.48 25.88 23.24
CA ASP A 79 9.22 26.98 22.31
C ASP A 79 10.29 27.06 21.20
N GLY A 80 9.85 26.86 19.95
CA GLY A 80 10.71 26.88 18.77
C GLY A 80 11.50 25.59 18.48
N THR A 81 11.28 24.51 19.24
CA THR A 81 11.94 23.21 19.03
C THR A 81 10.99 22.05 18.74
N GLY A 82 9.66 22.25 18.72
CA GLY A 82 8.71 21.30 18.13
C GLY A 82 7.55 20.79 19.01
N GLY A 83 7.30 21.35 20.19
CA GLY A 83 6.27 20.80 21.10
C GLY A 83 6.71 19.47 21.74
N LEU A 84 5.77 18.75 22.35
CA LEU A 84 6.00 17.41 22.93
C LEU A 84 5.48 16.29 22.03
N ALA A 85 4.37 16.51 21.32
CA ALA A 85 3.67 15.49 20.54
C ALA A 85 3.24 14.29 21.39
N ILE A 86 2.74 14.53 22.62
CA ILE A 86 2.32 13.45 23.52
C ILE A 86 1.20 12.59 22.93
N THR A 87 0.36 13.19 22.09
CA THR A 87 -0.72 12.52 21.39
C THR A 87 -0.26 11.52 20.31
N ASP A 88 1.03 11.44 19.99
CA ASP A 88 1.61 10.37 19.15
C ASP A 88 1.93 9.10 19.96
N THR A 89 1.86 9.13 21.29
CA THR A 89 2.09 7.96 22.14
C THR A 89 0.80 7.11 22.27
N PRO A 90 0.88 5.76 22.24
CA PRO A 90 -0.30 4.90 22.34
C PRO A 90 -1.09 5.08 23.64
N SER A 91 -0.42 5.44 24.73
CA SER A 91 -1.04 5.71 26.03
C SER A 91 -0.35 6.91 26.67
N TYR A 92 -1.09 7.78 27.36
CA TYR A 92 -0.50 8.93 28.03
C TYR A 92 -1.41 9.50 29.11
N THR A 93 -0.81 10.21 30.06
CA THR A 93 -1.54 10.92 31.11
C THR A 93 -1.14 12.38 31.17
N ILE A 94 -2.11 13.28 31.21
CA ILE A 94 -1.91 14.71 31.48
C ILE A 94 -2.66 15.07 32.75
N SER A 95 -1.95 15.55 33.76
CA SER A 95 -2.50 15.91 35.06
C SER A 95 -2.14 17.34 35.45
N MET A 96 -3.09 18.08 36.01
CA MET A 96 -2.84 19.45 36.50
C MET A 96 -3.87 19.92 37.52
N TRP A 97 -3.47 20.88 38.33
CA TRP A 97 -4.39 21.69 39.13
C TRP A 97 -4.81 22.94 38.36
N VAL A 98 -6.12 23.19 38.33
CA VAL A 98 -6.69 24.37 37.66
C VAL A 98 -7.65 25.13 38.55
N LYS A 99 -7.71 26.43 38.35
CA LYS A 99 -8.73 27.30 38.92
C LYS A 99 -9.22 28.29 37.87
N GLY A 100 -10.28 27.89 37.19
CA GLY A 100 -11.00 28.70 36.20
C GLY A 100 -12.49 28.78 36.50
N ASP A 101 -13.16 29.78 35.94
CA ASP A 101 -14.62 29.94 36.01
C ASP A 101 -15.17 29.79 34.58
N GLY A 102 -15.90 28.71 34.29
CA GLY A 102 -16.47 28.42 32.97
C GLY A 102 -17.84 29.06 32.73
N THR A 103 -18.10 30.25 33.29
CA THR A 103 -19.35 31.00 33.11
C THR A 103 -19.27 32.01 31.96
N ILE A 104 -20.32 32.82 31.77
CA ILE A 104 -20.65 33.60 30.55
C ILE A 104 -19.48 34.38 29.91
N ASP A 105 -18.51 34.82 30.70
CA ASP A 105 -17.39 35.63 30.21
C ASP A 105 -16.15 34.81 29.80
N ASN A 106 -16.12 33.50 30.10
CA ASN A 106 -14.97 32.57 29.92
C ASN A 106 -15.44 31.22 29.33
N VAL A 107 -16.40 31.29 28.41
CA VAL A 107 -16.79 30.13 27.59
C VAL A 107 -15.80 30.04 26.43
N ASP A 108 -15.24 28.86 26.17
CA ASP A 108 -14.21 28.59 25.15
C ASP A 108 -12.74 28.90 25.51
N ASP A 109 -12.36 28.69 26.77
CA ASP A 109 -10.97 28.86 27.23
C ASP A 109 -10.19 27.53 27.18
N ARG A 110 -8.87 27.54 26.97
CA ARG A 110 -8.03 26.33 26.97
C ARG A 110 -6.94 26.33 28.03
N ILE A 111 -6.90 25.25 28.80
CA ILE A 111 -5.89 25.01 29.84
C ILE A 111 -4.67 24.26 29.27
N PHE A 112 -4.87 23.40 28.27
CA PHE A 112 -3.81 22.65 27.58
C PHE A 112 -4.14 22.47 26.10
N SER A 113 -3.12 22.50 25.22
CA SER A 113 -3.29 22.21 23.80
C SER A 113 -2.01 21.73 23.12
N GLU A 114 -2.14 20.71 22.27
CA GLU A 114 -1.19 20.40 21.19
C GLU A 114 -1.79 20.81 19.85
N ALA A 115 -1.06 21.57 19.06
CA ALA A 115 -1.57 22.18 17.84
C ALA A 115 -0.46 22.42 16.80
N THR A 116 -0.84 23.02 15.67
CA THR A 116 0.12 23.62 14.73
C THR A 116 0.10 25.14 14.81
N SER A 117 1.29 25.73 14.91
CA SER A 117 1.55 27.16 15.00
C SER A 117 1.11 27.94 13.76
N THR A 118 0.89 27.24 12.64
CA THR A 118 0.59 27.84 11.33
C THR A 118 -0.83 27.62 10.82
N ASN A 119 -1.56 26.63 11.33
CA ASN A 119 -2.89 26.32 10.82
C ASN A 119 -3.86 25.83 11.94
N ASN A 120 -4.95 25.17 11.60
CA ASN A 120 -5.99 24.78 12.56
C ASN A 120 -5.98 23.27 12.90
N ASN A 121 -5.11 22.49 12.27
CA ASN A 121 -5.00 21.04 12.38
C ASN A 121 -3.53 20.60 12.38
N PRO A 122 -3.20 19.45 12.99
CA PRO A 122 -3.99 18.78 14.03
C PRO A 122 -4.22 19.69 15.25
N LEU A 123 -5.20 19.31 16.09
CA LEU A 123 -5.54 20.04 17.31
C LEU A 123 -6.09 19.08 18.38
N PHE A 124 -5.40 19.04 19.51
CA PHE A 124 -5.81 18.44 20.77
C PHE A 124 -5.88 19.56 21.80
N ASN A 125 -6.96 19.66 22.55
CA ASN A 125 -7.10 20.71 23.55
C ASN A 125 -8.10 20.34 24.64
N MET A 126 -7.83 20.84 25.85
CA MET A 126 -8.69 20.71 27.01
C MET A 126 -9.03 22.09 27.57
N GLY A 127 -10.27 22.29 28.02
CA GLY A 127 -10.66 23.54 28.69
C GLY A 127 -12.16 23.72 28.90
N THR A 128 -12.63 24.97 28.91
CA THR A 128 -14.06 25.27 29.10
C THR A 128 -14.83 25.12 27.79
N ARG A 129 -16.10 24.74 27.92
CA ARG A 129 -16.97 24.46 26.77
C ARG A 129 -17.27 25.70 25.92
N ASN A 130 -17.08 25.58 24.60
CA ASN A 130 -17.24 26.69 23.64
C ASN A 130 -18.62 27.38 23.69
N ASN A 131 -19.68 26.62 23.99
CA ASN A 131 -21.07 27.12 24.00
C ASN A 131 -21.84 26.75 25.27
N GLY A 132 -21.14 26.44 26.36
CA GLY A 132 -21.73 26.06 27.65
C GLY A 132 -21.19 26.93 28.77
N ALA A 133 -22.03 27.82 29.31
CA ALA A 133 -21.74 28.49 30.58
C ALA A 133 -22.12 27.58 31.76
N ASP A 134 -21.64 26.34 31.73
CA ASP A 134 -22.02 25.23 32.62
C ASP A 134 -20.84 24.69 33.44
N GLY A 135 -19.62 25.22 33.25
CA GLY A 135 -18.44 24.85 34.04
C GLY A 135 -17.89 23.45 33.77
N VAL A 136 -18.40 22.75 32.76
CA VAL A 136 -17.93 21.42 32.36
C VAL A 136 -16.61 21.51 31.62
N ALA A 137 -15.76 20.49 31.76
CA ALA A 137 -14.59 20.33 30.93
C ALA A 137 -15.00 19.85 29.53
N ASP A 138 -14.34 20.41 28.53
CA ASP A 138 -14.48 20.15 27.10
C ASP A 138 -13.12 19.70 26.59
N VAL A 139 -13.08 18.50 26.01
CA VAL A 139 -11.89 17.99 25.35
C VAL A 139 -12.20 17.71 23.90
N TYR A 140 -11.37 18.29 23.03
CA TYR A 140 -11.63 18.34 21.61
C TYR A 140 -10.39 17.92 20.83
N VAL A 141 -10.54 16.83 20.07
CA VAL A 141 -9.51 16.24 19.21
C VAL A 141 -9.95 16.36 17.75
N ARG A 142 -9.08 16.92 16.91
CA ARG A 142 -9.34 17.18 15.50
C ARG A 142 -8.07 16.98 14.67
N ASN A 143 -8.22 16.31 13.52
CA ASN A 143 -7.27 16.38 12.42
C ASN A 143 -8.04 16.49 11.08
N GLY A 144 -8.38 17.72 10.70
CA GLY A 144 -9.31 18.00 9.59
C GLY A 144 -10.77 17.77 9.98
N GLN A 145 -11.12 16.54 10.33
CA GLN A 145 -12.40 16.15 10.94
C GLN A 145 -12.27 16.12 12.48
N ALA A 146 -13.39 16.17 13.21
CA ALA A 146 -13.39 15.98 14.67
C ALA A 146 -13.38 14.48 14.99
N TYR A 147 -12.40 14.03 15.77
CA TYR A 147 -12.25 12.64 16.24
C TYR A 147 -12.84 12.46 17.64
N GLY A 148 -12.70 13.48 18.49
CA GLY A 148 -13.33 13.53 19.81
C GLY A 148 -13.85 14.92 20.11
N HIS A 149 -15.05 15.02 20.69
CA HIS A 149 -15.57 16.27 21.26
C HIS A 149 -16.40 15.97 22.50
N GLU A 150 -15.71 15.75 23.61
CA GLU A 150 -16.27 15.14 24.80
C GLU A 150 -16.36 16.08 25.99
N PHE A 151 -17.31 15.79 26.88
CA PHE A 151 -17.63 16.65 28.01
C PHE A 151 -17.70 15.88 29.32
N SER A 152 -17.14 16.45 30.38
CA SER A 152 -17.25 15.93 31.75
C SER A 152 -18.70 15.87 32.24
N ASN A 153 -18.97 14.95 33.17
CA ASN A 153 -20.18 14.95 33.98
C ASN A 153 -20.09 15.99 35.11
N GLY A 154 -18.91 16.13 35.70
CA GLY A 154 -18.57 17.14 36.70
C GLY A 154 -18.42 18.54 36.13
N GLN A 155 -18.23 19.51 37.02
CA GLN A 155 -18.09 20.93 36.68
C GLN A 155 -16.81 21.48 37.29
N PRO A 156 -15.62 21.10 36.76
CA PRO A 156 -14.35 21.48 37.38
C PRO A 156 -14.04 22.98 37.23
N PHE A 157 -14.70 23.68 36.30
CA PHE A 157 -14.53 25.13 36.12
C PHE A 157 -15.56 25.94 36.92
N ASP A 158 -15.53 25.80 38.25
CA ASP A 158 -16.45 26.45 39.20
C ASP A 158 -15.84 27.63 39.98
N GLY A 159 -14.64 28.06 39.60
CA GLY A 159 -13.88 29.13 40.24
C GLY A 159 -13.10 28.71 41.48
N THR A 160 -13.08 27.42 41.83
CA THR A 160 -12.24 26.84 42.88
C THR A 160 -11.10 26.01 42.28
N TRP A 161 -10.10 25.68 43.11
CA TRP A 161 -9.01 24.78 42.69
C TRP A 161 -9.55 23.36 42.53
N ARG A 162 -9.34 22.78 41.36
CA ARG A 162 -9.74 21.42 41.00
C ARG A 162 -8.57 20.70 40.36
N HIS A 163 -8.45 19.41 40.66
CA HIS A 163 -7.51 18.55 39.95
C HIS A 163 -8.22 17.97 38.73
N ILE A 164 -7.59 18.03 37.57
CA ILE A 164 -8.08 17.40 36.34
C ILE A 164 -6.97 16.49 35.82
N ALA A 165 -7.30 15.23 35.58
CA ALA A 165 -6.42 14.29 34.89
C ALA A 165 -7.12 13.68 33.68
N TRP A 166 -6.38 13.62 32.59
CA TRP A 166 -6.75 13.04 31.30
C TRP A 166 -5.86 11.84 31.06
N VAL A 167 -6.45 10.65 31.01
CA VAL A 167 -5.74 9.37 30.89
C VAL A 167 -6.21 8.71 29.60
N ASP A 168 -5.32 8.60 28.63
CA ASP A 168 -5.54 7.87 27.39
C ASP A 168 -4.82 6.53 27.46
N ASN A 169 -5.54 5.46 27.14
CA ASN A 169 -5.02 4.11 27.07
C ASN A 169 -5.44 3.46 25.75
N ASP A 170 -4.64 3.70 24.71
CA ASP A 170 -4.87 3.17 23.36
C ASP A 170 -6.25 3.54 22.79
N GLY A 171 -6.60 4.84 22.86
CA GLY A 171 -7.87 5.38 22.38
C GLY A 171 -9.07 5.14 23.32
N LEU A 172 -8.88 4.39 24.41
CA LEU A 172 -9.83 4.33 25.52
C LEU A 172 -9.49 5.40 26.55
N LEU A 173 -10.42 6.32 26.74
CA LEU A 173 -10.12 7.55 27.45
C LEU A 173 -10.88 7.72 28.75
N ASP A 174 -10.16 7.97 29.84
CA ASP A 174 -10.72 8.27 31.14
C ASP A 174 -10.41 9.70 31.60
N LEU A 175 -11.46 10.43 31.97
CA LEU A 175 -11.36 11.74 32.61
C LEU A 175 -11.61 11.62 34.11
N TYR A 176 -10.72 12.21 34.90
CA TYR A 176 -10.81 12.26 36.36
C TYR A 176 -10.93 13.71 36.84
N ILE A 177 -11.76 13.93 37.87
CA ILE A 177 -11.90 15.21 38.54
C ILE A 177 -11.70 15.01 40.05
N ASP A 178 -10.78 15.78 40.63
CA ASP A 178 -10.41 15.69 42.05
C ASP A 178 -10.01 14.26 42.47
N GLY A 179 -9.35 13.52 41.57
CA GLY A 179 -8.87 12.17 41.81
C GLY A 179 -9.90 11.08 41.59
N GLU A 180 -11.15 11.43 41.29
CA GLU A 180 -12.25 10.48 41.12
C GLU A 180 -12.58 10.35 39.63
N PHE A 181 -12.82 9.12 39.17
CA PHE A 181 -13.28 8.85 37.81
C PHE A 181 -14.58 9.60 37.52
N ASP A 182 -14.56 10.48 36.51
CA ASP A 182 -15.72 11.26 36.11
C ASP A 182 -16.47 10.59 34.95
N ARG A 183 -15.73 10.22 33.89
CA ARG A 183 -16.30 9.65 32.67
C ARG A 183 -15.24 9.00 31.78
N GLN A 184 -15.63 7.89 31.15
CA GLN A 184 -14.91 7.27 30.04
C GLN A 184 -15.53 7.66 28.70
N PHE A 185 -14.70 7.80 27.69
CA PHE A 185 -15.08 8.05 26.30
C PHE A 185 -14.31 7.12 25.38
N ASP A 186 -14.98 6.73 24.30
CA ASP A 186 -14.40 5.95 23.22
C ASP A 186 -14.20 6.94 22.07
N TYR A 187 -12.95 7.14 21.64
CA TYR A 187 -12.67 7.98 20.48
C TYR A 187 -11.62 7.31 19.60
N SER A 188 -11.83 7.36 18.29
CA SER A 188 -10.94 6.70 17.33
C SER A 188 -9.55 7.36 17.37
N ILE A 189 -8.51 6.54 17.51
CA ILE A 189 -7.10 6.95 17.40
C ILE A 189 -6.93 7.76 16.12
N VAL A 190 -6.21 8.87 16.21
CA VAL A 190 -6.11 9.84 15.11
C VAL A 190 -4.92 9.49 14.22
N PRO A 191 -5.12 9.12 12.94
CA PRO A 191 -4.01 8.86 12.04
C PRO A 191 -3.20 10.13 11.79
N SER A 192 -1.86 10.02 11.90
CA SER A 192 -0.89 11.09 11.58
C SER A 192 -1.15 12.42 12.30
N PHE A 193 -1.11 12.40 13.64
CA PHE A 193 -1.30 13.59 14.47
C PHE A 193 0.03 14.30 14.75
N THR A 194 0.53 15.15 13.84
CA THR A 194 1.80 15.86 14.02
C THR A 194 1.66 17.33 14.53
N PRO A 195 1.60 17.61 15.85
CA PRO A 195 1.65 18.97 16.37
C PRO A 195 3.08 19.55 16.26
N ASP A 196 3.21 20.88 16.21
CA ASP A 196 4.52 21.58 16.28
C ASP A 196 4.66 22.43 17.55
N THR A 197 3.62 22.47 18.40
CA THR A 197 3.57 23.27 19.61
C THR A 197 2.68 22.61 20.67
N THR A 198 3.17 22.64 21.91
CA THR A 198 2.43 22.26 23.11
C THR A 198 2.34 23.48 24.02
N THR A 199 1.12 23.84 24.43
CA THR A 199 0.83 25.10 25.13
C THR A 199 -0.12 24.92 26.30
N ILE A 200 0.01 25.82 27.28
CA ILE A 200 -0.95 26.00 28.37
C ILE A 200 -1.57 27.38 28.34
N GLY A 201 -2.83 27.49 28.80
CA GLY A 201 -3.52 28.77 28.92
C GLY A 201 -3.92 29.45 27.60
N GLY A 202 -3.88 28.74 26.47
CA GLY A 202 -4.35 29.20 25.16
C GLY A 202 -4.01 28.21 24.05
N ILE A 203 -4.48 28.46 22.82
CA ILE A 203 -4.08 27.69 21.63
C ILE A 203 -3.15 28.56 20.79
N LEU A 204 -1.94 28.07 20.50
CA LEU A 204 -1.05 28.70 19.53
C LEU A 204 -1.33 28.16 18.11
N ARG A 205 -1.66 29.09 17.23
CA ARG A 205 -1.87 28.88 15.79
C ARG A 205 -1.61 30.19 15.04
N ALA A 206 -1.92 30.26 13.74
CA ALA A 206 -1.73 31.48 12.93
C ALA A 206 -2.26 32.77 13.58
N THR A 207 -3.30 32.66 14.41
CA THR A 207 -3.68 33.68 15.39
C THR A 207 -4.10 32.96 16.66
N ASP A 208 -3.41 33.24 17.76
CA ASP A 208 -3.72 32.65 19.05
C ASP A 208 -5.17 32.94 19.47
N CYS A 209 -5.75 32.02 20.22
CA CYS A 209 -7.15 32.13 20.62
C CYS A 209 -7.44 31.32 21.87
N CYS A 210 -8.69 31.43 22.34
CA CYS A 210 -9.21 30.61 23.43
C CYS A 210 -8.33 30.76 24.69
N ASN A 211 -7.79 31.96 24.91
CA ASN A 211 -6.85 32.25 25.99
C ASN A 211 -7.56 32.15 27.33
N PHE A 212 -6.99 31.40 28.25
CA PHE A 212 -7.59 31.08 29.53
C PHE A 212 -7.60 32.27 30.48
N THR A 213 -8.70 32.43 31.22
CA THR A 213 -8.76 33.29 32.40
C THR A 213 -8.79 32.43 33.67
N GLY A 214 -7.65 32.31 34.36
CA GLY A 214 -7.56 31.48 35.56
C GLY A 214 -6.13 31.13 35.96
N ASN A 215 -5.98 30.19 36.89
CA ASN A 215 -4.68 29.68 37.34
C ASN A 215 -4.48 28.22 36.92
N ILE A 216 -3.25 27.86 36.57
CA ILE A 216 -2.78 26.49 36.35
C ILE A 216 -1.56 26.26 37.25
N ASP A 217 -1.48 25.07 37.82
CA ASP A 217 -0.42 24.65 38.72
C ASP A 217 -0.12 23.15 38.58
N GLU A 218 1.09 22.73 38.96
CA GLU A 218 1.48 21.30 39.05
C GLU A 218 1.14 20.49 37.78
N LEU A 219 1.55 20.98 36.60
CA LEU A 219 1.36 20.27 35.34
C LEU A 219 2.34 19.10 35.27
N ALA A 220 1.84 17.88 35.08
CA ALA A 220 2.66 16.69 34.85
C ALA A 220 2.11 15.86 33.69
N ILE A 221 3.02 15.26 32.93
CA ILE A 221 2.72 14.46 31.75
C ILE A 221 3.53 13.17 31.79
N TRP A 222 2.88 12.05 31.52
CA TRP A 222 3.45 10.70 31.38
C TRP A 222 3.08 10.14 30.00
N ASP A 223 3.93 9.29 29.43
CA ASP A 223 3.73 8.53 28.18
C ASP A 223 3.10 7.16 28.45
N GLU A 224 2.30 7.08 29.53
CA GLU A 224 1.48 5.92 29.83
C GLU A 224 0.18 6.31 30.56
N ALA A 225 -0.71 5.33 30.70
CA ALA A 225 -2.00 5.48 31.36
C ALA A 225 -1.89 5.23 32.88
N LEU A 226 -1.88 6.29 33.68
CA LEU A 226 -1.81 6.17 35.13
C LEU A 226 -3.06 5.51 35.72
N SER A 227 -2.86 4.60 36.67
CA SER A 227 -3.95 3.98 37.43
C SER A 227 -4.75 4.98 38.28
N GLU A 228 -6.02 4.67 38.53
CA GLU A 228 -6.93 5.48 39.36
C GLU A 228 -6.36 5.81 40.75
N ASP A 229 -5.63 4.90 41.38
CA ASP A 229 -5.01 5.11 42.70
C ASP A 229 -3.90 6.17 42.65
N VAL A 230 -3.11 6.21 41.57
CA VAL A 230 -2.07 7.24 41.38
C VAL A 230 -2.73 8.60 41.10
N ILE A 231 -3.77 8.63 40.26
CA ILE A 231 -4.54 9.84 39.99
C ILE A 231 -5.19 10.40 41.28
N ALA A 232 -5.72 9.53 42.14
CA ALA A 232 -6.25 9.93 43.44
C ALA A 232 -5.16 10.52 44.35
N SER A 233 -3.97 9.94 44.34
CA SER A 233 -2.83 10.39 45.15
C SER A 233 -2.22 11.71 44.67
N LEU A 234 -2.27 11.98 43.35
CA LEU A 234 -1.95 13.29 42.77
C LEU A 234 -2.96 14.36 43.21
N ALA A 235 -4.25 14.01 43.25
CA ALA A 235 -5.34 14.92 43.60
C ALA A 235 -5.44 15.23 45.11
N ASP A 236 -4.94 14.37 45.99
CA ASP A 236 -4.90 14.63 47.42
C ASP A 236 -3.53 15.14 47.91
N GLY A 237 -2.54 15.16 47.01
CA GLY A 237 -1.18 15.64 47.26
C GLY A 237 -0.32 14.69 48.09
N SER A 238 -0.74 13.42 48.24
CA SER A 238 0.07 12.37 48.88
C SER A 238 1.16 11.82 47.95
N PHE A 239 1.05 12.08 46.65
CA PHE A 239 2.06 11.77 45.65
C PHE A 239 2.48 13.04 44.88
N SER A 240 3.80 13.24 44.70
CA SER A 240 4.33 14.31 43.85
C SER A 240 4.89 13.69 42.55
N PRO A 241 4.55 14.24 41.36
CA PRO A 241 4.99 13.70 40.08
C PRO A 241 6.51 13.48 39.97
N GLY A 242 7.33 14.30 40.64
CA GLY A 242 8.80 14.17 40.62
C GLY A 242 9.44 13.60 41.89
N GLY A 243 8.65 13.20 42.91
CA GLY A 243 9.14 12.72 44.21
C GLY A 243 10.01 13.72 45.02
N PRO A 244 10.22 13.52 46.33
CA PRO A 244 11.31 14.14 47.07
C PRO A 244 12.65 13.42 46.82
N GLN A 245 13.73 14.17 46.55
CA GLN A 245 15.12 13.67 46.61
C GLN A 245 15.63 13.59 48.06
N GLU A 246 14.91 12.88 48.93
CA GLU A 246 15.44 12.45 50.23
C GLU A 246 15.86 10.97 50.09
N ASP A 247 17.02 10.64 50.65
CA ASP A 247 17.68 9.32 50.75
C ASP A 247 18.14 9.29 52.22
N ASP A 248 17.22 8.91 53.11
CA ASP A 248 17.33 9.10 54.56
C ASP A 248 18.37 8.14 55.18
N ASP A 249 18.74 7.07 54.46
CA ASP A 249 19.69 6.06 54.91
C ASP A 249 21.04 6.02 54.15
N ASP A 250 21.23 6.94 53.20
CA ASP A 250 22.45 7.21 52.42
C ASP A 250 22.92 5.97 51.61
N ASP A 251 21.99 5.14 51.10
CA ASP A 251 22.30 3.94 50.32
C ASP A 251 22.39 4.21 48.80
N GLY A 252 21.91 5.38 48.35
CA GLY A 252 21.87 5.81 46.94
C GLY A 252 20.52 5.64 46.27
N LEU A 253 19.55 4.99 46.92
CA LEU A 253 18.16 4.88 46.47
C LEU A 253 17.33 6.04 47.07
N PRO A 254 16.47 6.71 46.29
CA PRO A 254 15.56 7.69 46.86
C PRO A 254 14.52 7.02 47.77
N ASP A 255 14.21 7.61 48.93
CA ASP A 255 13.19 7.13 49.87
C ASP A 255 11.85 6.86 49.17
N SER A 256 11.49 7.74 48.21
CA SER A 256 10.25 7.61 47.42
C SER A 256 10.25 6.41 46.46
N TYR A 257 11.41 5.97 46.01
CA TYR A 257 11.57 4.76 45.20
C TYR A 257 11.38 3.51 46.06
N GLU A 258 12.01 3.47 47.25
CA GLU A 258 11.88 2.35 48.18
C GLU A 258 10.47 2.20 48.77
N GLU A 259 9.84 3.31 49.18
CA GLU A 259 8.46 3.30 49.69
C GLU A 259 7.46 2.80 48.63
N ARG A 260 7.70 3.13 47.36
CA ARG A 260 6.85 2.68 46.25
C ARG A 260 6.93 1.17 46.02
N LEU A 261 8.11 0.58 46.11
CA LEU A 261 8.34 -0.83 45.77
C LEU A 261 8.05 -1.78 46.93
N VAL A 262 8.50 -1.45 48.15
CA VAL A 262 8.44 -2.37 49.31
C VAL A 262 7.72 -1.79 50.54
N ASP A 263 7.15 -0.58 50.45
CA ASP A 263 6.44 0.13 51.56
C ASP A 263 7.30 0.19 52.83
N ASN A 264 8.64 0.29 52.66
CA ASN A 264 9.61 0.28 53.75
C ASN A 264 11.03 0.76 53.33
N LEU A 265 11.47 1.86 53.93
CA LEU A 265 12.82 2.46 53.82
C LEU A 265 13.97 1.63 54.42
N ASP A 266 13.73 0.38 54.84
CA ASP A 266 14.72 -0.44 55.57
C ASP A 266 15.13 -1.72 54.80
N ASP A 267 14.55 -2.00 53.62
CA ASP A 267 14.65 -3.31 52.95
C ASP A 267 15.50 -3.34 51.67
N LEU A 268 15.56 -2.24 50.89
CA LEU A 268 16.45 -2.12 49.72
C LEU A 268 17.85 -1.58 50.08
N ASN A 269 18.03 -1.10 51.32
CA ASN A 269 19.31 -0.55 51.82
C ASN A 269 20.44 -1.54 52.15
N GLY A 270 20.24 -2.81 51.84
CA GLY A 270 21.19 -3.88 52.13
C GLY A 270 21.57 -4.04 53.61
N ASN A 271 20.96 -3.34 54.57
CA ASN A 271 21.34 -3.34 55.99
C ASN A 271 20.25 -3.87 56.93
N GLY A 272 19.02 -4.02 56.44
CA GLY A 272 17.88 -4.60 57.14
C GLY A 272 17.85 -6.14 57.24
N ALA A 273 16.90 -6.65 58.02
CA ALA A 273 16.56 -8.07 58.05
C ALA A 273 15.13 -8.25 57.53
N GLY A 274 14.95 -8.14 56.22
CA GLY A 274 13.69 -8.39 55.51
C GLY A 274 13.70 -9.69 54.69
N PRO A 275 12.69 -9.91 53.83
CA PRO A 275 12.42 -11.18 53.15
C PRO A 275 13.25 -11.45 51.87
N GLY A 276 14.28 -10.65 51.56
CA GLY A 276 15.27 -10.87 50.48
C GLY A 276 16.53 -11.67 50.91
N PRO A 277 17.58 -11.83 50.05
CA PRO A 277 18.73 -12.74 50.22
C PRO A 277 19.74 -12.30 51.30
N GLY A 278 19.25 -11.78 52.42
CA GLY A 278 19.94 -11.74 53.69
C GLY A 278 20.59 -10.40 54.00
N SER A 279 20.56 -10.04 55.28
CA SER A 279 21.17 -8.81 55.81
C SER A 279 22.61 -8.61 55.28
N GLY A 280 22.83 -7.53 54.53
CA GLY A 280 24.13 -7.14 54.03
C GLY A 280 24.33 -7.20 52.50
N THR A 281 23.35 -7.61 51.70
CA THR A 281 23.55 -7.86 50.25
C THR A 281 23.25 -6.65 49.37
N GLY A 282 22.15 -5.92 49.61
CA GLY A 282 21.69 -4.83 48.74
C GLY A 282 21.34 -5.35 47.35
N ASP A 283 20.58 -6.43 47.33
CA ASP A 283 20.17 -7.28 46.19
C ASP A 283 18.91 -7.93 46.77
N PHE A 284 17.73 -7.38 46.52
CA PHE A 284 16.53 -7.71 47.29
C PHE A 284 15.86 -8.99 46.80
N ASP A 285 15.86 -9.26 45.50
CA ASP A 285 15.28 -10.48 44.96
C ASP A 285 16.28 -11.67 44.96
N GLY A 286 17.59 -11.42 44.92
CA GLY A 286 18.65 -12.42 44.90
C GLY A 286 19.00 -12.96 43.52
N ASP A 287 18.85 -12.20 42.46
CA ASP A 287 19.30 -12.52 41.11
C ASP A 287 20.83 -12.35 40.98
N GLY A 288 21.42 -11.39 41.69
CA GLY A 288 22.83 -11.04 41.72
C GLY A 288 23.20 -9.64 41.22
N LEU A 289 22.23 -8.83 40.77
CA LEU A 289 22.35 -7.37 40.68
C LEU A 289 22.17 -6.73 42.05
N THR A 290 22.62 -5.48 42.20
CA THR A 290 22.33 -4.72 43.41
C THR A 290 21.15 -3.80 43.18
N ASP A 291 20.35 -3.55 44.21
CA ASP A 291 19.16 -2.69 44.13
C ASP A 291 19.51 -1.29 43.53
N LEU A 292 20.73 -0.82 43.78
CA LEU A 292 21.27 0.42 43.20
C LEU A 292 21.68 0.28 41.71
N ASP A 293 22.28 -0.84 41.31
CA ASP A 293 22.59 -1.10 39.89
C ASP A 293 21.28 -1.20 39.09
N GLU A 294 20.24 -1.80 39.67
CA GLU A 294 18.90 -1.89 39.09
C GLU A 294 18.26 -0.52 38.97
N PHE A 295 18.41 0.33 39.98
CA PHE A 295 17.92 1.70 39.93
C PHE A 295 18.71 2.61 38.97
N GLU A 296 20.04 2.55 38.94
CA GLU A 296 20.90 3.51 38.23
C GLU A 296 21.28 3.06 36.81
N GLU A 297 21.58 1.77 36.62
CA GLU A 297 22.23 1.24 35.41
C GLU A 297 21.26 0.44 34.54
N THR A 298 20.67 -0.67 35.04
CA THR A 298 19.80 -1.56 34.24
C THR A 298 18.35 -1.11 34.14
N LYS A 299 17.88 -0.30 35.11
CA LYS A 299 16.49 0.18 35.21
C LYS A 299 15.46 -0.93 35.41
N THR A 300 15.85 -2.02 36.06
CA THR A 300 15.01 -3.20 36.33
C THR A 300 14.30 -3.11 37.69
N ASP A 301 13.35 -4.01 37.97
CA ASP A 301 12.58 -4.04 39.22
C ASP A 301 13.31 -4.86 40.30
N PRO A 302 13.90 -4.24 41.34
CA PRO A 302 14.69 -4.93 42.38
C PRO A 302 13.88 -5.91 43.23
N THR A 303 12.56 -5.97 43.04
CA THR A 303 11.68 -6.93 43.70
C THR A 303 11.47 -8.22 42.90
N LYS A 304 11.96 -8.28 41.67
CA LYS A 304 11.76 -9.38 40.73
C LYS A 304 13.08 -9.76 40.07
N LYS A 305 13.48 -11.01 40.27
CA LYS A 305 14.69 -11.57 39.66
C LYS A 305 14.75 -11.53 38.13
N ASP A 306 13.60 -11.32 37.53
CA ASP A 306 13.18 -11.55 36.16
C ASP A 306 12.07 -10.50 35.97
N THR A 307 12.47 -9.32 35.52
CA THR A 307 11.66 -8.12 35.53
C THR A 307 10.52 -8.19 34.52
N ASP A 308 10.78 -8.74 33.34
CA ASP A 308 9.83 -8.89 32.22
C ASP A 308 9.16 -10.28 32.12
N GLU A 309 9.56 -11.23 32.98
CA GLU A 309 8.93 -12.54 33.17
C GLU A 309 9.10 -13.50 31.98
N ASP A 310 10.23 -13.40 31.27
CA ASP A 310 10.58 -14.22 30.10
C ASP A 310 11.26 -15.56 30.47
N GLY A 311 11.76 -15.68 31.71
CA GLY A 311 12.46 -16.84 32.24
C GLY A 311 13.98 -16.71 32.39
N LEU A 312 14.55 -15.60 31.97
CA LEU A 312 15.91 -15.16 32.30
C LEU A 312 15.91 -14.38 33.61
N ASN A 313 17.10 -14.06 34.10
CA ASN A 313 17.26 -13.24 35.29
C ASN A 313 17.92 -11.94 34.86
N ASP A 314 17.53 -10.80 35.43
CA ASP A 314 18.05 -9.48 35.04
C ASP A 314 19.59 -9.45 34.98
N ASN A 315 20.28 -10.12 35.91
CA ASN A 315 21.74 -10.19 35.92
C ASN A 315 22.41 -10.93 34.77
N VAL A 316 21.70 -11.79 34.03
CA VAL A 316 22.24 -12.48 32.83
C VAL A 316 21.99 -11.69 31.56
N GLU A 317 21.11 -10.71 31.60
CA GLU A 317 20.68 -9.88 30.49
C GLU A 317 21.40 -8.54 30.57
N THR A 318 22.05 -8.13 29.49
CA THR A 318 23.03 -7.04 29.58
C THR A 318 22.77 -5.89 28.62
N ASP A 319 21.70 -5.99 27.83
CA ASP A 319 21.29 -4.99 26.85
C ASP A 319 22.47 -4.57 25.94
N THR A 320 23.23 -5.58 25.49
CA THR A 320 24.37 -5.36 24.58
C THR A 320 24.04 -5.72 23.14
N GLY A 321 22.90 -6.39 22.89
CA GLY A 321 22.48 -6.87 21.58
C GLY A 321 23.44 -7.92 21.02
N THR A 322 24.12 -8.68 21.87
CA THR A 322 25.08 -9.70 21.45
C THR A 322 25.18 -10.79 22.50
N TYR A 323 24.82 -12.01 22.10
CA TYR A 323 24.97 -13.17 22.97
C TYR A 323 26.45 -13.52 23.22
N VAL A 324 26.82 -13.58 24.50
CA VAL A 324 28.16 -14.00 24.94
C VAL A 324 28.12 -15.39 25.58
N SER A 325 27.09 -15.68 26.39
CA SER A 325 26.86 -16.96 27.07
C SER A 325 25.52 -16.96 27.82
N ALA A 326 25.05 -18.12 28.30
CA ALA A 326 23.88 -18.20 29.21
C ALA A 326 24.00 -17.47 30.58
N SER A 327 25.05 -16.69 30.81
CA SER A 327 25.17 -15.78 31.96
C SER A 327 25.46 -14.32 31.52
N ASN A 328 25.28 -14.06 30.23
CA ASN A 328 25.43 -12.80 29.51
C ASN A 328 24.80 -13.02 28.12
N THR A 329 23.47 -13.04 28.08
CA THR A 329 22.65 -13.34 26.89
C THR A 329 22.63 -12.18 25.91
N GLY A 330 22.96 -10.97 26.36
CA GLY A 330 22.95 -9.77 25.52
C GLY A 330 21.58 -9.10 25.40
N THR A 331 20.53 -9.80 25.81
CA THR A 331 19.11 -9.42 25.82
C THR A 331 18.81 -8.27 26.76
N ASN A 332 17.66 -7.64 26.58
CA ASN A 332 17.19 -6.49 27.36
C ASN A 332 16.29 -6.97 28.51
N PRO A 333 16.68 -6.79 29.79
CA PRO A 333 15.95 -7.30 30.96
C PRO A 333 14.57 -6.65 31.23
N LYS A 334 14.03 -5.92 30.27
CA LYS A 334 12.72 -5.24 30.37
C LYS A 334 11.84 -5.53 29.15
N GLU A 335 12.34 -6.32 28.21
CA GLU A 335 11.67 -6.70 26.98
C GLU A 335 11.76 -8.21 26.87
N ALA A 336 10.64 -8.89 27.15
CA ALA A 336 10.60 -10.36 27.23
C ALA A 336 10.94 -11.08 25.89
N ASP A 337 11.01 -10.33 24.79
CA ASP A 337 11.37 -10.74 23.43
C ASP A 337 12.23 -9.60 22.86
N THR A 338 13.55 -9.76 22.91
CA THR A 338 14.52 -8.69 22.61
C THR A 338 14.57 -8.37 21.11
N ASP A 339 14.46 -9.37 20.23
CA ASP A 339 14.59 -9.19 18.78
C ASP A 339 13.24 -9.15 18.03
N ASN A 340 12.13 -9.31 18.76
CA ASN A 340 10.74 -9.17 18.32
C ASN A 340 10.32 -10.20 17.27
N ASP A 341 10.76 -11.44 17.42
CA ASP A 341 10.45 -12.53 16.51
C ASP A 341 9.28 -13.42 16.99
N GLY A 342 8.79 -13.17 18.22
CA GLY A 342 7.69 -13.88 18.86
C GLY A 342 8.09 -14.99 19.83
N LEU A 343 9.39 -15.25 20.03
CA LEU A 343 9.92 -16.10 21.10
C LEU A 343 10.30 -15.26 22.33
N LEU A 344 10.25 -15.89 23.50
CA LEU A 344 10.76 -15.26 24.71
C LEU A 344 12.27 -15.53 24.82
N ASP A 345 13.06 -14.53 25.20
CA ASP A 345 14.53 -14.68 25.23
C ASP A 345 14.98 -15.91 26.07
N GLY A 346 14.24 -16.22 27.14
CA GLY A 346 14.45 -17.38 27.99
C GLY A 346 14.30 -18.76 27.33
N VAL A 347 13.59 -18.88 26.19
CA VAL A 347 13.50 -20.15 25.43
C VAL A 347 14.63 -20.31 24.41
N GLU A 348 15.36 -19.24 24.12
CA GLU A 348 16.34 -19.16 23.05
C GLU A 348 17.77 -19.32 23.57
N THR A 349 18.27 -20.55 23.49
CA THR A 349 19.49 -20.92 24.23
C THR A 349 20.80 -20.62 23.48
N ASN A 350 20.74 -20.12 22.25
CA ASN A 350 21.84 -19.94 21.30
C ASN A 350 22.75 -21.19 21.23
N THR A 351 22.12 -22.35 21.18
CA THR A 351 22.83 -23.63 21.03
C THR A 351 22.99 -24.06 19.58
N GLY A 352 22.32 -23.37 18.64
CA GLY A 352 22.28 -23.70 17.22
C GLY A 352 21.54 -25.01 16.95
N LYS A 353 20.53 -25.33 17.78
CA LYS A 353 19.83 -26.60 17.69
C LYS A 353 18.47 -26.59 18.40
N LEU A 354 17.41 -26.83 17.64
CA LEU A 354 16.08 -27.07 18.20
C LEU A 354 16.02 -28.33 19.07
N VAL A 355 15.55 -28.16 20.31
CA VAL A 355 15.21 -29.26 21.24
C VAL A 355 13.69 -29.42 21.33
N ASP A 356 12.98 -28.34 21.70
CA ASP A 356 11.52 -28.20 21.72
C ASP A 356 11.12 -26.71 21.93
N GLU A 357 9.83 -26.41 22.11
CA GLU A 357 9.29 -25.05 22.29
C GLU A 357 9.77 -24.34 23.58
N GLU A 358 10.42 -25.06 24.51
CA GLU A 358 10.97 -24.50 25.75
C GLU A 358 12.51 -24.35 25.67
N ASP A 359 13.13 -24.76 24.55
CA ASP A 359 14.57 -24.69 24.24
C ASP A 359 14.75 -24.75 22.70
N THR A 360 14.58 -23.60 22.04
CA THR A 360 14.55 -23.45 20.57
C THR A 360 15.94 -23.48 19.96
N GLY A 361 16.97 -23.16 20.75
CA GLY A 361 18.36 -23.15 20.33
C GLY A 361 18.81 -21.95 19.52
N THR A 362 17.89 -21.02 19.21
CA THR A 362 18.08 -19.77 18.44
C THR A 362 18.82 -18.71 19.26
N ASP A 363 19.31 -17.67 18.60
CA ASP A 363 20.02 -16.54 19.22
C ASP A 363 19.03 -15.42 19.58
N PRO A 364 18.78 -15.14 20.88
CA PRO A 364 17.75 -14.18 21.34
C PRO A 364 18.04 -12.70 21.05
N ASN A 365 18.97 -12.41 20.15
CA ASN A 365 19.28 -11.04 19.71
C ASN A 365 19.30 -10.97 18.18
N ASN A 366 18.79 -11.98 17.51
CA ASN A 366 18.80 -12.15 16.08
C ASN A 366 17.57 -12.96 15.66
N SER A 367 16.55 -12.24 15.22
CA SER A 367 15.25 -12.75 14.81
C SER A 367 15.26 -13.84 13.73
N ASP A 368 16.40 -14.12 13.09
CA ASP A 368 16.61 -15.09 12.01
C ASP A 368 18.00 -15.72 12.21
N SER A 369 18.05 -16.77 13.03
CA SER A 369 19.28 -17.36 13.57
C SER A 369 20.13 -18.08 12.52
N ASP A 370 19.50 -18.68 11.52
CA ASP A 370 20.21 -19.36 10.45
C ASP A 370 20.38 -18.52 9.18
N GLY A 371 19.71 -17.37 9.09
CA GLY A 371 19.91 -16.34 8.08
C GLY A 371 19.20 -16.63 6.75
N ASP A 372 18.14 -17.44 6.79
CA ASP A 372 17.43 -17.92 5.61
C ASP A 372 16.25 -17.02 5.19
N GLY A 373 16.00 -15.96 5.97
CA GLY A 373 14.98 -14.96 5.78
C GLY A 373 13.68 -15.18 6.55
N TYR A 374 13.53 -16.28 7.29
CA TYR A 374 12.37 -16.54 8.16
C TYR A 374 12.68 -16.17 9.62
N SER A 375 11.64 -15.79 10.37
CA SER A 375 11.80 -15.50 11.79
C SER A 375 11.84 -16.78 12.63
N ASP A 376 12.70 -16.86 13.64
CA ASP A 376 12.85 -18.09 14.43
C ASP A 376 11.53 -18.45 15.14
N GLY A 377 10.83 -17.45 15.70
CA GLY A 377 9.49 -17.61 16.25
C GLY A 377 8.45 -18.03 15.24
N GLY A 378 8.48 -17.45 14.03
CA GLY A 378 7.63 -17.88 12.92
C GLY A 378 7.79 -19.36 12.60
N GLU A 379 9.03 -19.85 12.60
CA GLU A 379 9.36 -21.25 12.34
C GLU A 379 8.97 -22.20 13.46
N ILE A 380 9.19 -21.85 14.73
CA ILE A 380 8.76 -22.68 15.87
C ILE A 380 7.23 -22.88 15.86
N VAL A 381 6.47 -21.82 15.59
CA VAL A 381 5.01 -21.92 15.48
C VAL A 381 4.60 -22.62 14.18
N GLY A 382 5.38 -22.47 13.11
CA GLY A 382 5.28 -23.20 11.83
C GLY A 382 5.63 -24.70 11.94
N GLY A 383 6.28 -25.11 13.03
CA GLY A 383 6.71 -26.48 13.29
C GLY A 383 8.02 -26.87 12.60
N THR A 384 8.88 -25.90 12.32
CA THR A 384 10.21 -26.08 11.74
C THR A 384 11.37 -25.81 12.68
N ASP A 385 12.58 -26.13 12.23
CA ASP A 385 13.85 -25.98 12.95
C ASP A 385 14.53 -24.65 12.55
N PRO A 386 14.42 -23.59 13.38
CA PRO A 386 15.00 -22.26 13.11
C PRO A 386 16.52 -22.16 13.26
N ASN A 387 17.21 -23.30 13.16
CA ASN A 387 18.67 -23.36 13.22
C ASN A 387 19.21 -24.13 12.00
N ASP A 388 18.37 -24.32 11.00
CA ASP A 388 18.64 -25.05 9.78
C ASP A 388 18.00 -24.28 8.64
N GLU A 389 18.82 -23.50 7.92
CA GLU A 389 18.45 -22.64 6.78
C GLU A 389 17.66 -23.37 5.66
N ASN A 390 17.53 -24.69 5.76
CA ASN A 390 16.81 -25.58 4.84
C ASN A 390 15.47 -26.09 5.40
N SER A 391 15.15 -25.81 6.65
CA SER A 391 13.98 -26.31 7.37
C SER A 391 12.79 -25.35 7.25
N LYS A 392 12.22 -25.17 6.06
CA LYS A 392 11.08 -24.25 5.85
C LYS A 392 9.72 -24.94 6.00
N GLY A 393 8.79 -24.34 6.76
CA GLY A 393 7.54 -24.94 7.26
C GLY A 393 6.68 -25.73 6.27
N ALA A 394 6.17 -26.89 6.70
CA ALA A 394 5.22 -27.69 5.91
C ALA A 394 3.79 -27.12 5.99
N LEU A 395 3.47 -26.18 5.11
CA LEU A 395 2.08 -25.80 4.83
C LEU A 395 1.31 -27.01 4.26
N PRO A 396 0.07 -27.28 4.68
CA PRO A 396 -0.73 -28.31 4.03
C PRO A 396 -0.92 -27.94 2.55
N PRO A 397 -1.03 -28.92 1.63
CA PRO A 397 -1.21 -28.59 0.21
C PRO A 397 -2.45 -27.71 -0.01
N PRO A 398 -2.33 -26.60 -0.75
CA PRO A 398 -3.43 -25.69 -0.96
C PRO A 398 -4.42 -26.31 -1.92
N PHE A 399 -5.67 -25.86 -1.85
CA PHE A 399 -6.71 -26.20 -2.79
C PHE A 399 -6.64 -25.37 -4.10
N LEU A 400 -6.08 -24.17 -4.02
CA LEU A 400 -5.74 -23.29 -5.13
C LEU A 400 -4.49 -22.51 -4.74
N TYR A 401 -3.54 -22.38 -5.65
CA TYR A 401 -2.43 -21.42 -5.54
C TYR A 401 -2.14 -20.80 -6.90
N VAL A 402 -2.05 -19.48 -6.95
CA VAL A 402 -1.74 -18.70 -8.15
C VAL A 402 -0.71 -17.64 -7.78
N ASP A 403 0.46 -17.74 -8.41
CA ASP A 403 1.66 -16.93 -8.15
C ASP A 403 1.82 -15.77 -9.15
N PHE A 404 0.99 -15.74 -10.21
CA PHE A 404 0.98 -14.72 -11.26
C PHE A 404 2.21 -14.62 -12.18
N GLU A 405 3.26 -15.38 -11.91
CA GLU A 405 4.42 -15.54 -12.80
C GLU A 405 4.06 -16.16 -14.16
N THR A 406 2.96 -16.90 -14.19
CA THR A 406 2.41 -17.50 -15.42
C THR A 406 0.95 -17.12 -15.60
N GLU A 407 0.63 -15.85 -15.39
CA GLU A 407 -0.74 -15.32 -15.38
C GLU A 407 -1.61 -16.04 -14.32
N ALA A 408 -2.83 -16.45 -14.65
CA ALA A 408 -3.74 -17.08 -13.68
C ALA A 408 -3.67 -18.63 -13.65
N GLU A 409 -2.48 -19.22 -13.79
CA GLU A 409 -2.31 -20.68 -13.73
C GLU A 409 -2.43 -21.22 -12.28
N ASP A 410 -3.12 -22.35 -12.08
CA ASP A 410 -3.22 -23.00 -10.77
C ASP A 410 -2.08 -23.98 -10.56
N LEU A 411 -1.22 -23.67 -9.59
CA LEU A 411 -0.04 -24.45 -9.23
C LEU A 411 -0.31 -25.52 -8.17
N SER A 412 -1.52 -25.60 -7.60
CA SER A 412 -1.89 -26.60 -6.59
C SER A 412 -2.10 -28.03 -7.13
N GLU A 413 -1.77 -28.27 -8.40
CA GLU A 413 -2.04 -29.51 -9.15
C GLU A 413 -3.52 -29.90 -9.32
N ASN A 414 -4.45 -29.06 -8.85
CA ASN A 414 -5.89 -29.29 -8.98
C ASN A 414 -6.44 -28.83 -10.34
N GLY A 415 -5.68 -28.03 -11.09
CA GLY A 415 -5.98 -27.61 -12.46
C GLY A 415 -7.12 -26.59 -12.55
N ASN A 416 -7.36 -25.83 -11.48
CA ASN A 416 -8.36 -24.78 -11.40
C ASN A 416 -7.82 -23.46 -11.98
N ASN A 417 -7.37 -23.45 -13.24
CA ASN A 417 -6.81 -22.23 -13.83
C ASN A 417 -7.87 -21.12 -13.90
N GLY A 418 -7.44 -19.90 -13.61
CA GLY A 418 -8.26 -18.71 -13.65
C GLY A 418 -8.53 -18.24 -15.08
N LEU A 419 -9.69 -17.62 -15.27
CA LEU A 419 -10.09 -16.95 -16.50
C LEU A 419 -10.20 -15.45 -16.22
N ILE A 420 -9.36 -14.65 -16.88
CA ILE A 420 -9.36 -13.20 -16.71
C ILE A 420 -10.65 -12.62 -17.29
N ASP A 421 -11.40 -11.86 -16.48
CA ASP A 421 -12.62 -11.15 -16.85
C ASP A 421 -12.54 -9.66 -16.44
N GLY A 422 -12.26 -8.81 -17.42
CA GLY A 422 -12.04 -7.38 -17.26
C GLY A 422 -10.56 -7.02 -17.16
N LEU A 423 -10.26 -5.92 -16.47
CA LEU A 423 -8.94 -5.30 -16.38
C LEU A 423 -8.07 -5.93 -15.30
N VAL A 424 -7.40 -7.03 -15.68
CA VAL A 424 -6.32 -7.65 -14.93
C VAL A 424 -5.11 -7.81 -15.86
N SER A 425 -3.95 -7.31 -15.45
CA SER A 425 -2.67 -7.46 -16.17
C SER A 425 -1.59 -8.03 -15.25
N PHE A 426 -0.48 -8.52 -15.82
CA PHE A 426 0.63 -9.16 -15.09
C PHE A 426 1.93 -8.44 -15.40
N ASP A 427 1.88 -7.11 -15.29
CA ASP A 427 2.90 -6.20 -15.81
C ASP A 427 3.50 -5.33 -14.69
N VAL A 428 3.31 -5.75 -13.44
CA VAL A 428 3.79 -5.10 -12.22
C VAL A 428 4.63 -6.07 -11.40
N GLU A 429 5.63 -5.54 -10.69
CA GLU A 429 6.47 -6.33 -9.79
C GLU A 429 5.63 -6.98 -8.67
N GLY A 430 6.00 -8.20 -8.32
CA GLY A 430 5.41 -8.97 -7.24
C GLY A 430 5.65 -8.38 -5.85
N ALA A 431 5.10 -9.03 -4.84
CA ALA A 431 5.34 -8.70 -3.45
C ALA A 431 6.81 -9.00 -3.09
N PRO A 432 7.63 -8.03 -2.66
CA PRO A 432 9.06 -8.24 -2.45
C PRO A 432 9.41 -9.30 -1.40
N GLN A 433 8.52 -9.49 -0.42
CA GLN A 433 8.60 -10.50 0.64
C GLN A 433 7.75 -11.74 0.32
N GLY A 434 7.11 -11.78 -0.85
CA GLY A 434 6.35 -12.94 -1.32
C GLY A 434 7.26 -14.06 -1.81
N SER A 435 6.65 -15.24 -1.98
CA SER A 435 7.39 -16.41 -2.45
C SER A 435 7.78 -16.29 -3.93
N THR A 436 7.02 -15.48 -4.68
CA THR A 436 7.22 -15.13 -6.09
C THR A 436 7.14 -13.60 -6.30
N PRO A 437 8.22 -12.85 -6.05
CA PRO A 437 8.25 -11.40 -6.10
C PRO A 437 8.38 -10.82 -7.52
N THR A 438 8.43 -11.65 -8.56
CA THR A 438 8.75 -11.16 -9.90
C THR A 438 7.53 -10.53 -10.56
N THR A 439 6.36 -11.17 -10.48
CA THR A 439 5.15 -10.71 -11.17
C THR A 439 3.92 -10.79 -10.28
N ALA A 440 3.24 -9.66 -10.09
CA ALA A 440 1.91 -9.62 -9.48
C ALA A 440 0.79 -9.38 -10.51
N ALA A 441 -0.44 -9.71 -10.11
CA ALA A 441 -1.63 -9.35 -10.86
C ALA A 441 -2.11 -7.94 -10.50
N ASN A 442 -2.20 -7.06 -11.49
CA ASN A 442 -2.70 -5.70 -11.37
C ASN A 442 -4.20 -5.62 -11.69
N PHE A 443 -5.03 -5.34 -10.70
CA PHE A 443 -6.48 -5.18 -10.84
C PHE A 443 -6.83 -3.69 -10.94
N THR A 444 -7.38 -3.27 -12.09
CA THR A 444 -7.82 -1.87 -12.33
C THR A 444 -9.28 -1.78 -12.75
N GLY A 445 -10.10 -2.74 -12.29
CA GLY A 445 -11.51 -2.88 -12.68
C GLY A 445 -11.86 -4.21 -13.34
N GLY A 446 -11.00 -5.24 -13.22
CA GLY A 446 -11.27 -6.62 -13.61
C GLY A 446 -11.36 -7.57 -12.42
N HIS A 447 -11.53 -8.85 -12.74
CA HIS A 447 -11.45 -9.96 -11.79
C HIS A 447 -11.00 -11.23 -12.51
N ILE A 448 -10.62 -12.24 -11.76
CA ILE A 448 -10.28 -13.57 -12.28
C ILE A 448 -11.38 -14.55 -11.84
N ASP A 449 -12.01 -15.19 -12.81
CA ASP A 449 -13.03 -16.22 -12.61
C ASP A 449 -12.37 -17.60 -12.46
N PHE A 450 -12.75 -18.34 -11.42
CA PHE A 450 -12.33 -19.72 -11.21
C PHE A 450 -13.55 -20.66 -11.37
N PRO A 451 -13.95 -20.98 -12.62
CA PRO A 451 -15.24 -21.62 -12.90
C PRO A 451 -15.36 -23.05 -12.36
N ASP A 452 -14.23 -23.72 -12.13
CA ASP A 452 -14.17 -25.08 -11.61
C ASP A 452 -14.24 -25.13 -10.07
N ILE A 453 -14.17 -23.96 -9.41
CA ILE A 453 -14.29 -23.82 -7.96
C ILE A 453 -15.71 -23.38 -7.60
N ASP A 454 -16.59 -24.34 -7.29
CA ASP A 454 -17.92 -24.05 -6.72
C ASP A 454 -17.84 -23.85 -5.21
N MET A 455 -17.95 -22.61 -4.76
CA MET A 455 -17.81 -22.24 -3.36
C MET A 455 -18.91 -22.82 -2.46
N ASN A 456 -20.10 -23.12 -3.00
CA ASN A 456 -21.13 -23.84 -2.22
C ASN A 456 -20.67 -25.24 -1.82
N SER A 457 -19.98 -25.91 -2.74
CA SER A 457 -19.51 -27.27 -2.52
C SER A 457 -18.32 -27.32 -1.56
N MET A 458 -17.46 -26.30 -1.60
CA MET A 458 -16.34 -26.14 -0.67
C MET A 458 -16.79 -25.93 0.77
N ILE A 459 -17.75 -25.03 1.01
CA ILE A 459 -18.06 -24.54 2.35
C ILE A 459 -19.15 -25.36 3.04
N ARG A 460 -20.12 -25.92 2.30
CA ARG A 460 -21.27 -26.62 2.90
C ARG A 460 -21.20 -28.14 2.82
N ASP A 461 -20.56 -28.66 1.77
CA ASP A 461 -20.70 -30.06 1.39
C ASP A 461 -19.39 -30.88 1.63
N PHE A 462 -18.35 -30.27 2.19
CA PHE A 462 -17.04 -30.89 2.51
C PHE A 462 -16.68 -30.77 4.01
N GLU A 463 -15.73 -31.61 4.46
CA GLU A 463 -15.21 -31.79 5.83
C GLU A 463 -15.20 -30.51 6.67
N ASP A 464 -16.27 -30.37 7.46
CA ASP A 464 -16.53 -29.34 8.47
C ASP A 464 -16.90 -27.95 7.93
N GLY A 465 -16.41 -27.55 6.75
CA GLY A 465 -16.84 -26.33 6.04
C GLY A 465 -16.00 -25.08 6.32
N SER A 466 -14.83 -25.28 6.94
CA SER A 466 -13.85 -24.24 7.27
C SER A 466 -12.98 -23.85 6.06
N TYR A 467 -12.35 -22.68 6.10
CA TYR A 467 -11.41 -22.25 5.06
C TYR A 467 -10.36 -21.24 5.60
N THR A 468 -9.26 -21.12 4.85
CA THR A 468 -8.29 -20.02 4.92
C THR A 468 -8.07 -19.47 3.51
N PHE A 469 -8.11 -18.14 3.35
CA PHE A 469 -7.70 -17.43 2.13
C PHE A 469 -6.51 -16.54 2.43
N SER A 470 -5.47 -16.58 1.60
CA SER A 470 -4.21 -15.84 1.79
C SER A 470 -3.81 -15.15 0.50
N CYS A 471 -3.30 -13.93 0.60
CA CYS A 471 -2.66 -13.23 -0.51
C CYS A 471 -1.75 -12.13 0.00
N TRP A 472 -0.70 -11.83 -0.76
CA TRP A 472 -0.12 -10.49 -0.74
C TRP A 472 -1.03 -9.53 -1.50
N LEU A 473 -1.19 -8.33 -0.99
CA LEU A 473 -1.99 -7.29 -1.64
C LEU A 473 -1.34 -5.93 -1.48
N ASN A 474 -1.44 -5.12 -2.53
CA ASN A 474 -1.03 -3.73 -2.54
C ASN A 474 -2.19 -2.87 -3.04
N PRO A 475 -2.92 -2.18 -2.15
CA PRO A 475 -4.10 -1.43 -2.56
C PRO A 475 -3.71 -0.07 -3.13
N ILE A 476 -4.23 0.32 -4.30
CA ILE A 476 -3.89 1.64 -4.91
C ILE A 476 -5.08 2.59 -4.79
N GLY A 477 -6.18 2.27 -5.47
CA GLY A 477 -7.41 3.08 -5.42
C GLY A 477 -8.37 2.67 -4.30
N SER A 478 -8.26 1.43 -3.83
CA SER A 478 -9.20 0.85 -2.84
C SER A 478 -8.79 1.08 -1.38
N ALA A 479 -7.55 1.53 -1.12
CA ALA A 479 -7.04 1.84 0.22
C ALA A 479 -7.84 2.92 0.97
N GLY A 480 -8.65 3.73 0.27
CA GLY A 480 -9.59 4.69 0.88
C GLY A 480 -11.07 4.43 0.55
N GLY A 481 -11.37 3.30 -0.09
CA GLY A 481 -12.66 2.98 -0.73
C GLY A 481 -13.28 1.66 -0.29
N GLN A 482 -13.95 0.97 -1.21
CA GLN A 482 -14.36 -0.42 -1.06
C GLN A 482 -13.91 -1.21 -2.30
N GLY A 483 -13.37 -2.40 -2.09
CA GLY A 483 -12.96 -3.31 -3.16
C GLY A 483 -12.82 -4.72 -2.60
N PHE A 484 -13.34 -5.72 -3.29
CA PHE A 484 -13.36 -7.09 -2.77
C PHE A 484 -12.35 -7.98 -3.48
N ILE A 485 -11.56 -8.69 -2.68
CA ILE A 485 -10.50 -9.59 -3.14
C ILE A 485 -11.08 -10.99 -3.31
N TRP A 486 -11.79 -11.50 -2.31
CA TRP A 486 -12.34 -12.85 -2.31
C TRP A 486 -13.85 -12.80 -2.50
N GLY A 487 -14.36 -13.31 -3.62
CA GLY A 487 -15.79 -13.22 -3.93
C GLY A 487 -16.41 -14.48 -4.50
N GLN A 488 -17.70 -14.34 -4.84
CA GLN A 488 -18.49 -15.35 -5.55
C GLN A 488 -19.31 -14.71 -6.67
N THR A 489 -19.65 -15.48 -7.71
CA THR A 489 -20.54 -15.00 -8.79
C THR A 489 -21.97 -14.71 -8.31
N GLN A 490 -22.44 -15.25 -7.17
CA GLN A 490 -23.79 -14.98 -6.66
C GLN A 490 -23.87 -14.89 -5.13
N GLN A 491 -23.69 -13.68 -4.56
CA GLN A 491 -23.79 -13.42 -3.11
C GLN A 491 -22.88 -14.33 -2.27
N GLY A 492 -22.85 -14.17 -0.95
CA GLY A 492 -22.04 -15.01 -0.07
C GLY A 492 -20.75 -14.32 0.37
N ILE A 493 -19.61 -14.96 0.11
CA ILE A 493 -18.29 -14.44 0.49
C ILE A 493 -18.00 -13.16 -0.30
N HIS A 494 -17.54 -12.13 0.40
CA HIS A 494 -16.96 -10.92 -0.18
C HIS A 494 -16.00 -10.30 0.84
N ASN A 495 -14.82 -10.91 0.95
CA ASN A 495 -13.74 -10.40 1.79
C ASN A 495 -12.87 -9.45 0.96
N GLY A 496 -12.28 -8.44 1.60
CA GLY A 496 -11.46 -7.44 0.90
C GLY A 496 -11.32 -6.18 1.73
N ILE A 497 -11.38 -5.01 1.11
CA ILE A 497 -11.21 -3.70 1.77
C ILE A 497 -12.54 -2.96 1.79
N ARG A 498 -12.86 -2.31 2.92
CA ARG A 498 -14.08 -1.51 3.07
C ARG A 498 -13.93 -0.41 4.12
N ASN A 499 -14.93 0.48 4.19
CA ASN A 499 -15.09 1.46 5.26
C ASN A 499 -13.91 2.40 5.47
N GLY A 500 -13.24 2.77 4.37
CA GLY A 500 -12.17 3.75 4.38
C GLY A 500 -10.77 3.15 4.44
N GLY A 501 -10.61 1.84 4.14
CA GLY A 501 -9.30 1.23 3.93
C GLY A 501 -8.95 0.03 4.81
N VAL A 502 -9.88 -0.44 5.65
CA VAL A 502 -9.64 -1.57 6.55
C VAL A 502 -10.03 -2.89 5.89
N LEU A 503 -9.35 -3.98 6.27
CA LEU A 503 -9.74 -5.32 5.85
C LEU A 503 -11.15 -5.68 6.35
N HIS A 504 -11.90 -6.43 5.55
CA HIS A 504 -13.31 -6.71 5.72
C HIS A 504 -13.59 -8.19 5.53
N SER A 505 -14.33 -8.78 6.46
CA SER A 505 -14.84 -10.16 6.39
C SER A 505 -16.35 -10.14 6.23
N ALA A 506 -16.89 -10.88 5.25
CA ALA A 506 -18.33 -10.88 4.99
C ALA A 506 -18.91 -12.15 4.39
N HIS A 507 -19.97 -12.66 5.04
CA HIS A 507 -20.83 -13.77 4.59
C HIS A 507 -22.27 -13.31 4.36
N TRP A 508 -22.41 -12.31 3.48
CA TRP A 508 -23.67 -11.68 3.05
C TRP A 508 -24.70 -11.52 4.16
N GLY A 509 -24.57 -10.42 4.90
CA GLY A 509 -25.40 -10.02 6.04
C GLY A 509 -24.85 -10.51 7.39
N ALA A 510 -23.56 -10.79 7.43
CA ALA A 510 -22.70 -11.04 8.58
C ALA A 510 -21.33 -10.47 8.17
N ASP A 511 -21.17 -9.19 8.46
CA ASP A 511 -20.15 -8.32 7.88
C ASP A 511 -19.49 -7.57 9.05
N TRP A 512 -18.17 -7.56 9.12
CA TRP A 512 -17.40 -6.82 10.12
C TRP A 512 -16.01 -6.47 9.54
N ASN A 513 -15.35 -5.47 10.11
CA ASN A 513 -14.01 -5.06 9.67
C ASN A 513 -12.97 -5.44 10.72
N ALA A 514 -11.74 -5.64 10.28
CA ALA A 514 -10.57 -5.64 11.14
C ALA A 514 -10.19 -4.20 11.55
N SER A 515 -9.04 -4.06 12.21
CA SER A 515 -8.69 -2.86 12.97
C SER A 515 -7.75 -1.93 12.20
N THR A 516 -6.84 -2.50 11.42
CA THR A 516 -5.76 -1.77 10.77
C THR A 516 -6.21 -1.11 9.46
N LEU A 517 -5.91 0.18 9.34
CA LEU A 517 -6.09 0.94 8.11
C LEU A 517 -4.91 0.65 7.17
N LEU A 518 -5.22 0.18 5.95
CA LEU A 518 -4.19 -0.04 4.95
C LEU A 518 -3.80 1.27 4.27
N GLU A 519 -2.50 1.47 4.12
CA GLU A 519 -1.96 2.57 3.33
C GLU A 519 -1.91 2.18 1.85
N PRO A 520 -2.18 3.13 0.93
CA PRO A 520 -2.08 2.87 -0.50
C PRO A 520 -0.63 2.62 -0.93
N GLU A 521 -0.47 1.86 -2.01
CA GLU A 521 0.82 1.61 -2.66
C GLU A 521 1.82 0.82 -1.78
N GLN A 522 1.34 0.15 -0.72
CA GLN A 522 2.14 -0.70 0.17
C GLN A 522 1.72 -2.17 0.07
N TRP A 523 2.72 -3.05 -0.10
CA TRP A 523 2.52 -4.49 -0.01
C TRP A 523 2.28 -4.90 1.44
N VAL A 524 1.22 -5.68 1.65
CA VAL A 524 0.90 -6.34 2.92
C VAL A 524 0.44 -7.76 2.66
N HIS A 525 0.70 -8.68 3.57
CA HIS A 525 0.16 -10.03 3.53
C HIS A 525 -1.15 -10.09 4.32
N ALA A 526 -2.24 -10.58 3.72
CA ALA A 526 -3.54 -10.64 4.41
C ALA A 526 -4.19 -12.02 4.33
N VAL A 527 -4.72 -12.46 5.47
CA VAL A 527 -5.35 -13.77 5.62
C VAL A 527 -6.74 -13.66 6.22
N TRP A 528 -7.70 -14.40 5.65
CA TRP A 528 -9.05 -14.56 6.18
C TRP A 528 -9.31 -16.01 6.55
N THR A 529 -9.66 -16.28 7.80
CA THR A 529 -10.03 -17.62 8.27
C THR A 529 -11.51 -17.69 8.64
N TYR A 530 -12.10 -18.87 8.46
CA TYR A 530 -13.43 -19.20 8.97
C TYR A 530 -13.44 -20.63 9.51
N ASP A 531 -13.77 -20.78 10.79
CA ASP A 531 -13.98 -22.06 11.44
C ASP A 531 -15.48 -22.37 11.55
N ALA A 532 -15.93 -23.35 10.78
CA ALA A 532 -17.32 -23.80 10.76
C ALA A 532 -17.71 -24.65 11.99
N VAL A 533 -16.75 -25.16 12.76
CA VAL A 533 -17.01 -25.91 14.00
C VAL A 533 -17.47 -24.95 15.11
N THR A 534 -16.84 -23.79 15.18
CA THR A 534 -17.11 -22.75 16.18
C THR A 534 -17.99 -21.61 15.65
N ASP A 535 -18.18 -21.52 14.33
CA ASP A 535 -18.90 -20.45 13.62
C ASP A 535 -18.26 -19.07 13.91
N THR A 536 -16.93 -19.02 13.79
CA THR A 536 -16.12 -17.82 13.99
C THR A 536 -15.18 -17.56 12.81
N ALA A 537 -14.83 -16.29 12.58
CA ALA A 537 -13.86 -15.89 11.58
C ALA A 537 -12.84 -14.91 12.16
N ALA A 538 -11.61 -14.94 11.66
CA ALA A 538 -10.54 -14.00 11.98
C ALA A 538 -9.91 -13.43 10.69
N ILE A 539 -9.25 -12.29 10.83
CA ILE A 539 -8.45 -11.62 9.82
C ILE A 539 -7.05 -11.42 10.42
N TYR A 540 -6.02 -11.78 9.66
CA TYR A 540 -4.63 -11.53 10.00
C TYR A 540 -4.01 -10.59 8.96
N LEU A 541 -3.09 -9.74 9.38
CA LEU A 541 -2.36 -8.78 8.56
C LEU A 541 -0.87 -8.89 8.91
N ASN A 542 -0.03 -9.16 7.91
CA ASN A 542 1.40 -9.39 8.05
C ASN A 542 1.73 -10.44 9.12
N GLY A 543 1.01 -11.58 9.10
CA GLY A 543 1.22 -12.69 10.04
C GLY A 543 0.43 -12.55 11.35
N GLU A 544 0.15 -11.31 11.76
CA GLU A 544 -0.45 -10.99 13.06
C GLU A 544 -1.98 -10.87 13.04
N LEU A 545 -2.62 -11.14 14.18
CA LEU A 545 -4.09 -11.08 14.32
C LEU A 545 -4.59 -9.62 14.30
N ASP A 546 -5.25 -9.21 13.21
CA ASP A 546 -5.78 -7.84 13.03
C ASP A 546 -7.27 -7.71 13.45
N GLY A 547 -8.04 -8.80 13.37
CA GLY A 547 -9.44 -8.77 13.79
C GLY A 547 -10.09 -10.13 14.00
N GLY A 548 -10.92 -10.23 15.04
CA GLY A 548 -11.56 -11.49 15.45
C GLY A 548 -10.74 -12.24 16.52
N PRO A 549 -11.00 -13.54 16.75
CA PRO A 549 -12.08 -14.33 16.16
C PRO A 549 -13.46 -13.81 16.58
N ASN A 550 -14.28 -13.44 15.59
CA ASN A 550 -15.63 -12.92 15.79
C ASN A 550 -16.67 -13.96 15.38
N ALA A 551 -17.85 -13.93 16.02
CA ALA A 551 -18.98 -14.77 15.61
C ALA A 551 -19.38 -14.46 14.17
N GLN A 552 -19.20 -15.43 13.28
CA GLN A 552 -19.42 -15.30 11.85
C GLN A 552 -20.24 -16.49 11.39
N ARG A 553 -21.44 -16.27 10.88
CA ARG A 553 -22.25 -17.38 10.38
C ARG A 553 -21.67 -17.97 9.10
N ALA A 554 -21.96 -19.24 8.83
CA ALA A 554 -21.65 -19.86 7.54
C ALA A 554 -22.08 -19.03 6.30
N PRO A 555 -21.25 -18.99 5.23
CA PRO A 555 -21.59 -18.42 3.93
C PRO A 555 -22.93 -18.91 3.39
N ASN A 556 -23.75 -17.98 2.89
CA ASN A 556 -25.12 -18.25 2.44
C ASN A 556 -25.39 -17.85 0.97
N GLY A 557 -24.33 -17.65 0.19
CA GLY A 557 -24.35 -17.33 -1.23
C GLY A 557 -24.21 -18.53 -2.15
N GLY A 558 -23.66 -18.32 -3.34
CA GLY A 558 -23.40 -19.38 -4.29
C GLY A 558 -22.69 -18.93 -5.55
N GLY A 559 -22.53 -19.88 -6.47
CA GLY A 559 -21.75 -19.67 -7.68
C GLY A 559 -20.28 -20.03 -7.48
N THR A 560 -19.50 -19.70 -8.50
CA THR A 560 -18.07 -19.98 -8.58
C THR A 560 -17.24 -18.94 -7.84
N PHE A 561 -16.03 -19.33 -7.46
CA PHE A 561 -15.04 -18.43 -6.85
C PHE A 561 -14.61 -17.37 -7.87
N ILE A 562 -14.43 -16.15 -7.38
CA ILE A 562 -13.84 -15.04 -8.13
C ILE A 562 -12.83 -14.31 -7.27
N LEU A 563 -11.74 -13.88 -7.89
CA LEU A 563 -10.68 -13.10 -7.27
C LEU A 563 -10.69 -11.67 -7.83
N GLY A 564 -10.64 -10.66 -6.97
CA GLY A 564 -10.63 -9.24 -7.36
C GLY A 564 -12.02 -8.61 -7.55
N ALA A 565 -13.12 -9.30 -7.22
CA ALA A 565 -14.45 -8.68 -7.16
C ALA A 565 -15.45 -9.50 -6.30
N ARG A 566 -16.72 -9.05 -6.24
CA ARG A 566 -17.86 -9.84 -5.70
C ARG A 566 -19.09 -9.82 -6.62
N ASN A 567 -20.01 -10.76 -6.45
CA ASN A 567 -21.28 -10.84 -7.20
C ASN A 567 -21.10 -10.71 -8.72
N ASN A 568 -20.18 -11.48 -9.29
CA ASN A 568 -19.91 -11.52 -10.74
C ASN A 568 -19.40 -10.16 -11.27
N GLY A 569 -18.33 -9.64 -10.65
CA GLY A 569 -17.63 -8.44 -11.11
C GLY A 569 -18.08 -7.10 -10.49
N SER A 570 -18.93 -7.09 -9.46
CA SER A 570 -19.30 -5.84 -8.77
C SER A 570 -18.31 -5.47 -7.65
N GLU A 571 -18.09 -4.17 -7.43
CA GLU A 571 -17.25 -3.64 -6.35
C GLU A 571 -15.82 -4.24 -6.40
N GLN A 572 -15.18 -4.08 -7.55
CA GLN A 572 -13.86 -4.66 -7.85
C GLN A 572 -12.78 -4.13 -6.91
N TYR A 573 -11.79 -4.98 -6.66
CA TYR A 573 -10.53 -4.57 -6.07
C TYR A 573 -9.74 -3.70 -7.07
N ASP A 574 -9.04 -2.70 -6.53
CA ASP A 574 -8.20 -1.78 -7.30
C ASP A 574 -6.84 -1.69 -6.59
N GLY A 575 -5.86 -2.36 -7.16
CA GLY A 575 -4.56 -2.66 -6.56
C GLY A 575 -3.95 -3.95 -7.10
N TYR A 576 -2.80 -4.31 -6.57
CA TYR A 576 -2.06 -5.51 -6.95
C TYR A 576 -2.37 -6.65 -5.98
N LEU A 577 -2.38 -7.88 -6.48
CA LEU A 577 -2.41 -9.11 -5.67
C LEU A 577 -1.28 -10.03 -6.10
N ASP A 578 -0.74 -10.74 -5.13
CA ASP A 578 0.30 -11.73 -5.34
C ASP A 578 0.15 -12.93 -4.39
N ASP A 579 0.78 -14.05 -4.72
CA ASP A 579 0.73 -15.35 -4.02
C ASP A 579 -0.67 -15.70 -3.46
N VAL A 580 -1.66 -15.82 -4.34
CA VAL A 580 -3.05 -16.04 -3.94
C VAL A 580 -3.27 -17.52 -3.66
N ALA A 581 -3.66 -17.85 -2.42
CA ALA A 581 -3.85 -19.24 -1.99
C ALA A 581 -5.13 -19.49 -1.19
N ILE A 582 -5.66 -20.71 -1.30
CA ILE A 582 -6.86 -21.17 -0.60
C ILE A 582 -6.65 -22.53 0.04
N TRP A 583 -7.00 -22.67 1.32
CA TRP A 583 -7.11 -23.95 2.03
C TRP A 583 -8.55 -24.23 2.46
N ARG A 584 -8.87 -25.52 2.62
CA ARG A 584 -10.17 -26.01 3.09
C ARG A 584 -10.18 -26.35 4.59
N GLU A 585 -9.26 -25.72 5.31
CA GLU A 585 -9.09 -25.82 6.76
C GLU A 585 -8.62 -24.47 7.30
N VAL A 586 -8.68 -24.29 8.62
CA VAL A 586 -8.09 -23.13 9.28
C VAL A 586 -6.62 -23.43 9.56
N LEU A 587 -5.73 -22.67 8.94
CA LEU A 587 -4.31 -22.68 9.26
C LEU A 587 -4.06 -22.16 10.68
N SER A 588 -3.02 -22.66 11.36
CA SER A 588 -2.57 -22.11 12.64
C SER A 588 -1.94 -20.72 12.45
N GLU A 589 -1.80 -19.97 13.54
CA GLU A 589 -1.24 -18.62 13.50
C GLU A 589 0.21 -18.62 12.98
N GLY A 590 1.06 -19.58 13.37
CA GLY A 590 2.42 -19.67 12.81
C GLY A 590 2.49 -20.04 11.34
N MET A 591 1.54 -20.83 10.82
CA MET A 591 1.46 -21.06 9.37
C MET A 591 1.07 -19.79 8.62
N ILE A 592 0.29 -18.91 9.26
CA ILE A 592 -0.11 -17.61 8.71
C ILE A 592 1.06 -16.61 8.77
N ALA A 593 1.84 -16.63 9.85
CA ALA A 593 3.09 -15.88 9.98
C ALA A 593 4.11 -16.31 8.93
N ALA A 594 4.37 -17.62 8.77
CA ALA A 594 5.27 -18.13 7.74
C ALA A 594 4.90 -17.69 6.32
N LEU A 595 3.60 -17.65 5.98
CA LEU A 595 3.14 -17.12 4.68
C LEU A 595 3.41 -15.61 4.53
N ALA A 596 3.35 -14.84 5.63
CA ALA A 596 3.70 -13.42 5.64
C ALA A 596 5.20 -13.17 5.55
N ASP A 597 6.02 -14.15 5.94
CA ASP A 597 7.48 -14.13 5.79
C ASP A 597 7.94 -14.69 4.43
N GLY A 598 7.00 -15.01 3.53
CA GLY A 598 7.30 -15.42 2.16
C GLY A 598 7.30 -16.92 1.89
N ALA A 599 6.79 -17.74 2.82
CA ALA A 599 6.65 -19.18 2.59
C ALA A 599 5.73 -19.46 1.40
N SER A 600 6.14 -20.36 0.51
CA SER A 600 5.33 -20.70 -0.67
C SER A 600 4.07 -21.51 -0.29
N PRO A 601 2.86 -21.11 -0.74
CA PRO A 601 1.62 -21.80 -0.41
C PRO A 601 1.50 -23.25 -0.85
N ILE A 602 2.08 -23.65 -1.99
CA ILE A 602 2.12 -25.07 -2.40
C ILE A 602 3.10 -25.89 -1.59
N GLY A 603 3.78 -25.23 -0.63
CA GLY A 603 4.83 -25.77 0.18
C GLY A 603 5.65 -26.65 -0.71
N ALA A 604 6.36 -26.05 -1.70
CA ALA A 604 7.39 -26.76 -2.45
C ALA A 604 8.04 -27.65 -1.41
N THR A 605 7.71 -28.94 -1.45
CA THR A 605 7.81 -29.69 -0.20
C THR A 605 9.28 -29.65 0.10
N SER A 606 9.66 -29.03 1.21
CA SER A 606 11.01 -29.07 1.76
C SER A 606 11.31 -30.47 2.30
N GLU A 607 10.67 -31.52 1.74
CA GLU A 607 11.41 -32.74 1.50
C GLU A 607 12.44 -32.37 0.44
N ASP A 608 13.56 -31.85 0.91
CA ASP A 608 14.84 -32.04 0.28
C ASP A 608 15.34 -33.36 0.86
N ALA A 609 14.95 -34.48 0.23
CA ALA A 609 15.11 -35.80 0.82
C ALA A 609 16.57 -36.16 1.07
N ASP A 610 17.52 -35.46 0.43
CA ASP A 610 18.94 -35.66 0.60
C ASP A 610 19.74 -34.47 1.16
N GLY A 611 19.09 -33.32 1.39
CA GLY A 611 19.62 -32.17 2.12
C GLY A 611 20.63 -31.35 1.32
N ASP A 612 20.42 -31.20 0.00
CA ASP A 612 21.33 -30.52 -0.91
C ASP A 612 20.93 -29.09 -1.32
N GLY A 613 19.77 -28.61 -0.88
CA GLY A 613 19.29 -27.25 -1.10
C GLY A 613 18.31 -27.12 -2.28
N LEU A 614 18.08 -28.18 -3.06
CA LEU A 614 17.00 -28.23 -4.05
C LEU A 614 15.75 -28.90 -3.46
N PRO A 615 14.53 -28.35 -3.64
CA PRO A 615 13.32 -29.05 -3.22
C PRO A 615 12.98 -30.25 -4.11
N ASP A 616 12.65 -31.42 -3.55
CA ASP A 616 12.27 -32.65 -4.31
C ASP A 616 11.23 -32.37 -5.40
N SER A 617 10.30 -31.44 -5.14
CA SER A 617 9.24 -31.06 -6.08
C SER A 617 9.76 -30.27 -7.30
N TRP A 618 10.78 -29.42 -7.11
CA TRP A 618 11.43 -28.68 -8.18
C TRP A 618 12.35 -29.60 -9.00
N GLU A 619 13.08 -30.47 -8.29
CA GLU A 619 13.86 -31.57 -8.84
C GLU A 619 13.02 -32.50 -9.73
N ASP A 620 11.85 -32.95 -9.26
CA ASP A 620 10.93 -33.79 -10.04
C ASP A 620 10.35 -33.04 -11.26
N LYS A 621 10.06 -31.74 -11.12
CA LYS A 621 9.51 -30.90 -12.20
C LYS A 621 10.48 -30.74 -13.36
N TYR A 622 11.74 -30.44 -13.06
CA TYR A 622 12.76 -30.19 -14.07
C TYR A 622 13.63 -31.40 -14.40
N GLY A 623 13.56 -32.45 -13.58
CA GLY A 623 14.34 -33.68 -13.71
C GLY A 623 15.80 -33.50 -13.32
N VAL A 624 16.06 -32.62 -12.35
CA VAL A 624 17.37 -32.24 -11.80
C VAL A 624 17.51 -32.79 -10.38
N ASP A 625 18.75 -33.03 -9.91
CA ASP A 625 19.07 -33.75 -8.65
C ASP A 625 20.47 -33.34 -8.13
N ASP A 626 21.04 -32.25 -8.65
CA ASP A 626 22.41 -31.81 -8.36
C ASP A 626 22.42 -30.28 -8.33
N PRO A 627 22.48 -29.61 -7.16
CA PRO A 627 22.45 -28.15 -7.04
C PRO A 627 23.56 -27.49 -7.83
N GLU A 628 24.71 -28.14 -7.98
CA GLU A 628 25.85 -27.63 -8.76
C GLU A 628 25.85 -28.08 -10.22
N GLY A 629 24.78 -28.78 -10.64
CA GLY A 629 24.49 -29.07 -12.04
C GLY A 629 24.24 -27.80 -12.85
N ASP A 630 24.47 -27.88 -14.15
CA ASP A 630 24.25 -26.79 -15.13
C ASP A 630 23.71 -27.49 -16.39
N ASP A 631 22.42 -27.76 -16.35
CA ASP A 631 21.80 -28.77 -17.22
C ASP A 631 21.61 -28.27 -18.65
N ASP A 632 21.43 -26.96 -18.84
CA ASP A 632 21.34 -26.31 -20.14
C ASP A 632 22.63 -25.63 -20.62
N ASN A 633 23.66 -25.54 -19.76
CA ASN A 633 25.01 -25.04 -20.06
C ASN A 633 25.06 -23.54 -20.37
N ASP A 634 24.21 -22.74 -19.73
CA ASP A 634 24.27 -21.27 -19.77
C ASP A 634 25.29 -20.70 -18.77
N GLY A 635 25.65 -21.49 -17.74
CA GLY A 635 26.65 -21.18 -16.73
C GLY A 635 26.09 -20.61 -15.42
N LEU A 636 24.77 -20.68 -15.21
CA LEU A 636 24.14 -20.76 -13.90
C LEU A 636 24.11 -22.22 -13.43
N THR A 637 24.14 -22.43 -12.12
CA THR A 637 23.91 -23.76 -11.55
C THR A 637 22.42 -23.95 -11.25
N ASN A 638 21.95 -25.19 -11.12
CA ASN A 638 20.55 -25.48 -10.79
C ASN A 638 20.09 -24.72 -9.53
N ILE A 639 20.98 -24.54 -8.53
CA ILE A 639 20.66 -23.71 -7.35
C ILE A 639 20.61 -22.21 -7.70
N ASP A 640 21.52 -21.70 -8.53
CA ASP A 640 21.47 -20.31 -9.01
C ASP A 640 20.18 -20.05 -9.83
N GLU A 641 19.74 -21.02 -10.62
CA GLU A 641 18.51 -20.93 -11.43
C GLU A 641 17.25 -21.05 -10.58
N PHE A 642 17.29 -21.89 -9.55
CA PHE A 642 16.24 -21.93 -8.53
C PHE A 642 16.11 -20.57 -7.83
N GLU A 643 17.23 -19.96 -7.42
CA GLU A 643 17.27 -18.64 -6.79
C GLU A 643 16.84 -17.51 -7.75
N ALA A 644 17.29 -17.55 -9.00
CA ALA A 644 16.95 -16.59 -10.04
C ALA A 644 15.55 -16.82 -10.63
N ARG A 645 14.85 -17.89 -10.21
CA ARG A 645 13.55 -18.35 -10.70
C ARG A 645 13.51 -18.61 -12.20
N THR A 646 14.65 -18.95 -12.78
CA THR A 646 14.80 -19.31 -14.18
C THR A 646 14.64 -20.82 -14.38
N LYS A 647 14.74 -21.30 -15.63
CA LYS A 647 14.42 -22.69 -15.98
C LYS A 647 15.71 -23.49 -16.16
N PRO A 648 16.02 -24.49 -15.30
CA PRO A 648 17.26 -25.29 -15.33
C PRO A 648 17.47 -26.18 -16.55
N ASN A 649 16.55 -26.12 -17.50
CA ASN A 649 16.61 -26.87 -18.74
C ASN A 649 16.47 -25.97 -19.97
N LYS A 650 16.57 -24.65 -19.79
CA LYS A 650 16.49 -23.64 -20.83
C LYS A 650 17.44 -22.48 -20.51
N SER A 651 18.51 -22.41 -21.29
CA SER A 651 19.53 -21.37 -21.20
C SER A 651 19.05 -19.95 -21.54
N ASP A 652 17.76 -19.72 -21.70
CA ASP A 652 17.13 -18.50 -22.20
C ASP A 652 15.65 -18.70 -21.87
N SER A 653 15.29 -18.25 -20.67
CA SER A 653 14.05 -18.63 -20.01
C SER A 653 12.82 -17.95 -20.63
N ASP A 654 12.98 -16.77 -21.21
CA ASP A 654 11.94 -15.97 -21.87
C ASP A 654 12.04 -15.94 -23.42
N GLU A 655 13.10 -16.51 -24.00
CA GLU A 655 13.34 -16.72 -25.42
C GLU A 655 13.60 -15.43 -26.22
N ASP A 656 14.24 -14.43 -25.60
CA ASP A 656 14.52 -13.12 -26.20
C ASP A 656 15.86 -13.06 -26.97
N GLY A 657 16.75 -14.02 -26.69
CA GLY A 657 18.07 -14.17 -27.32
C GLY A 657 19.28 -13.86 -26.44
N LEU A 658 19.08 -13.43 -25.20
CA LEU A 658 20.07 -13.49 -24.11
C LEU A 658 19.92 -14.80 -23.35
N ASN A 659 20.93 -15.16 -22.55
CA ASN A 659 20.75 -16.25 -21.59
C ASN A 659 20.60 -15.67 -20.20
N ASP A 660 19.92 -16.43 -19.34
CA ASP A 660 19.61 -16.06 -17.96
C ASP A 660 20.84 -15.51 -17.23
N LYS A 661 21.99 -16.16 -17.37
CA LYS A 661 23.26 -15.65 -16.83
C LYS A 661 23.65 -14.26 -17.35
N GLU A 662 23.63 -14.07 -18.67
CA GLU A 662 23.96 -12.81 -19.32
C GLU A 662 23.02 -11.70 -18.87
N GLU A 663 21.75 -12.01 -18.67
CA GLU A 663 20.74 -11.06 -18.20
C GLU A 663 21.01 -10.59 -16.78
N ILE A 664 21.25 -11.54 -15.88
CA ILE A 664 21.52 -11.27 -14.47
C ILE A 664 22.86 -10.56 -14.26
N GLU A 665 23.94 -11.02 -14.91
CA GLU A 665 25.31 -10.55 -14.61
C GLU A 665 25.81 -9.43 -15.54
N VAL A 666 25.24 -9.27 -16.74
CA VAL A 666 25.81 -8.40 -17.78
C VAL A 666 24.89 -7.27 -18.20
N THR A 667 23.65 -7.56 -18.58
CA THR A 667 22.69 -6.54 -19.02
C THR A 667 21.85 -5.98 -17.89
N GLU A 668 21.80 -6.67 -16.74
CA GLU A 668 20.93 -6.34 -15.60
C GLU A 668 19.45 -6.24 -16.04
N THR A 669 19.05 -7.12 -16.98
CA THR A 669 17.68 -7.26 -17.51
C THR A 669 16.96 -8.40 -16.80
N ASN A 670 15.63 -8.48 -16.94
CA ASN A 670 14.84 -9.51 -16.27
C ASN A 670 14.81 -10.80 -17.12
N PRO A 671 15.40 -11.92 -16.68
CA PRO A 671 15.51 -13.17 -17.46
C PRO A 671 14.19 -13.91 -17.72
N LEU A 672 13.08 -13.36 -17.22
CA LEU A 672 11.73 -13.87 -17.41
C LEU A 672 10.88 -12.93 -18.29
N GLN A 673 11.44 -11.82 -18.77
CA GLN A 673 10.74 -10.80 -19.54
C GLN A 673 11.54 -10.34 -20.76
N ALA A 674 11.12 -10.80 -21.94
CA ALA A 674 11.84 -10.64 -23.20
C ALA A 674 12.04 -9.19 -23.73
N ASP A 675 11.48 -8.19 -23.05
CA ASP A 675 11.58 -6.76 -23.35
C ASP A 675 11.45 -6.04 -21.99
N THR A 676 12.57 -5.83 -21.31
CA THR A 676 12.63 -5.36 -19.92
C THR A 676 12.05 -3.97 -19.79
N ASP A 677 12.45 -3.03 -20.64
CA ASP A 677 11.99 -1.64 -20.54
C ASP A 677 10.65 -1.35 -21.21
N ARG A 678 10.15 -2.24 -22.08
CA ARG A 678 8.87 -2.18 -22.78
C ARG A 678 8.77 -1.04 -23.80
N ASP A 679 9.81 -0.86 -24.60
CA ASP A 679 9.80 0.04 -25.75
C ASP A 679 9.38 -0.65 -27.07
N GLY A 680 9.37 -1.99 -27.10
CA GLY A 680 9.03 -2.81 -28.26
C GLY A 680 10.23 -3.48 -28.96
N LEU A 681 11.44 -3.31 -28.44
CA LEU A 681 12.64 -4.08 -28.77
C LEU A 681 12.81 -5.23 -27.75
N LEU A 682 13.46 -6.32 -28.16
CA LEU A 682 13.81 -7.39 -27.22
C LEU A 682 15.18 -7.09 -26.62
N ASP A 683 15.43 -7.43 -25.35
CA ASP A 683 16.71 -7.10 -24.69
C ASP A 683 17.90 -7.68 -25.46
N GLY A 684 17.74 -8.88 -26.04
CA GLY A 684 18.72 -9.54 -26.90
C GLY A 684 19.12 -8.80 -28.17
N VAL A 685 18.34 -7.81 -28.64
CA VAL A 685 18.75 -6.92 -29.74
C VAL A 685 19.46 -5.64 -29.27
N GLU A 686 19.37 -5.33 -27.98
CA GLU A 686 19.79 -4.08 -27.34
C GLU A 686 21.14 -4.19 -26.64
N THR A 687 22.19 -4.17 -27.44
CA THR A 687 23.54 -4.51 -26.95
C THR A 687 24.23 -3.46 -26.05
N ASN A 688 23.57 -2.34 -25.73
CA ASN A 688 24.09 -1.22 -24.94
C ASN A 688 25.50 -0.74 -25.37
N THR A 689 25.78 -0.80 -26.67
CA THR A 689 27.09 -0.42 -27.23
C THR A 689 27.18 1.08 -27.54
N GLY A 690 26.06 1.81 -27.49
CA GLY A 690 25.96 3.21 -27.88
C GLY A 690 26.14 3.42 -29.38
N GLN A 691 26.00 2.38 -30.20
CA GLN A 691 26.25 2.43 -31.63
C GLN A 691 25.28 1.54 -32.42
N PHE A 692 24.39 2.15 -33.18
CA PHE A 692 23.50 1.42 -34.06
C PHE A 692 24.25 0.64 -35.15
N VAL A 693 24.01 -0.69 -35.21
CA VAL A 693 24.57 -1.59 -36.23
C VAL A 693 23.47 -2.10 -37.17
N SER A 694 22.34 -2.57 -36.62
CA SER A 694 21.18 -3.11 -37.34
C SER A 694 19.97 -3.30 -36.43
N GLU A 695 18.79 -3.65 -36.97
CA GLU A 695 17.58 -3.99 -36.20
C GLU A 695 17.76 -5.15 -35.20
N THR A 696 18.75 -6.03 -35.39
CA THR A 696 19.07 -7.14 -34.46
C THR A 696 20.33 -6.86 -33.63
N ASN A 697 20.79 -5.60 -33.61
CA ASN A 697 21.92 -5.09 -32.83
C ASN A 697 21.81 -3.55 -32.85
N THR A 698 20.88 -3.06 -32.06
CA THR A 698 20.45 -1.65 -32.05
C THR A 698 21.46 -0.78 -31.33
N GLY A 699 22.23 -1.37 -30.41
CA GLY A 699 23.21 -0.67 -29.60
C GLY A 699 22.61 0.20 -28.49
N THR A 700 21.28 0.18 -28.37
CA THR A 700 20.47 0.84 -27.35
C THR A 700 20.57 0.13 -26.01
N ASP A 701 20.16 0.80 -24.95
CA ASP A 701 20.20 0.32 -23.57
C ASP A 701 18.89 -0.40 -23.24
N PRO A 702 18.87 -1.72 -22.99
CA PRO A 702 17.64 -2.53 -22.80
C PRO A 702 16.81 -2.15 -21.57
N ASN A 703 17.34 -1.24 -20.75
CA ASN A 703 16.69 -0.72 -19.56
C ASN A 703 16.19 0.73 -19.76
N LYS A 704 16.18 1.25 -21.00
CA LYS A 704 15.76 2.63 -21.34
C LYS A 704 15.06 2.75 -22.70
N LYS A 705 13.75 3.01 -22.64
CA LYS A 705 12.92 3.28 -23.82
C LYS A 705 13.45 4.33 -24.82
N ASP A 706 14.16 5.35 -24.35
CA ASP A 706 14.79 6.40 -25.16
C ASP A 706 16.26 6.48 -24.75
N THR A 707 17.13 5.80 -25.49
CA THR A 707 18.55 5.66 -25.12
C THR A 707 19.30 6.99 -25.15
N ASP A 708 18.94 7.92 -26.03
CA ASP A 708 19.71 9.14 -26.29
C ASP A 708 19.09 10.45 -25.76
N ASP A 709 17.93 10.33 -25.12
CA ASP A 709 17.12 11.37 -24.47
C ASP A 709 16.69 12.49 -25.45
N ASP A 710 16.32 12.15 -26.68
CA ASP A 710 15.85 13.12 -27.68
C ASP A 710 14.32 13.19 -27.85
N GLY A 711 13.62 12.34 -27.11
CA GLY A 711 12.17 12.30 -26.99
C GLY A 711 11.48 11.35 -27.95
N PHE A 712 12.23 10.42 -28.57
CA PHE A 712 11.69 9.34 -29.39
C PHE A 712 12.18 8.00 -28.82
N ASN A 713 11.29 7.01 -28.72
CA ASN A 713 11.70 5.68 -28.30
C ASN A 713 12.59 5.02 -29.35
N ASP A 714 13.43 4.10 -28.91
CA ASP A 714 14.43 3.46 -29.75
C ASP A 714 13.78 2.63 -30.88
N ASP A 715 12.70 1.90 -30.58
CA ASP A 715 11.89 1.18 -31.58
C ASP A 715 11.40 2.09 -32.72
N ILE A 716 10.90 3.28 -32.37
CA ILE A 716 10.36 4.28 -33.29
C ILE A 716 11.50 4.80 -34.16
N GLU A 717 12.62 5.14 -33.57
CA GLU A 717 13.77 5.68 -34.29
C GLU A 717 14.30 4.72 -35.35
N ILE A 718 14.44 3.45 -34.97
CA ILE A 718 14.84 2.37 -35.89
C ILE A 718 13.82 2.24 -37.02
N SER A 719 12.52 2.21 -36.68
CA SER A 719 11.44 2.11 -37.67
C SER A 719 11.43 3.28 -38.67
N GLN A 720 11.85 4.47 -38.22
CA GLN A 720 11.91 5.70 -39.03
C GLN A 720 13.27 5.92 -39.70
N GLY A 721 14.24 5.03 -39.44
CA GLY A 721 15.59 5.11 -40.00
C GLY A 721 16.42 6.27 -39.47
N SER A 722 16.12 6.75 -38.26
CA SER A 722 17.06 7.52 -37.44
C SER A 722 18.02 6.59 -36.70
N ASP A 723 18.97 7.20 -35.97
CA ASP A 723 19.98 6.47 -35.21
C ASP A 723 19.63 6.67 -33.72
N PRO A 724 19.11 5.63 -33.02
CA PRO A 724 18.59 5.73 -31.65
C PRO A 724 19.65 6.04 -30.58
N ASN A 725 20.91 6.16 -30.99
CA ASN A 725 22.03 6.45 -30.10
C ASN A 725 22.61 7.84 -30.36
N ASN A 726 21.91 8.69 -31.09
CA ASN A 726 22.36 10.01 -31.48
C ASN A 726 21.20 11.02 -31.55
N LYS A 727 21.03 11.74 -30.44
CA LYS A 727 20.05 12.81 -30.23
C LYS A 727 19.92 13.95 -31.24
N ASN A 728 20.81 14.01 -32.23
CA ASN A 728 20.75 14.98 -33.33
C ASN A 728 20.30 14.34 -34.64
N ASN A 729 20.07 13.03 -34.64
CA ASN A 729 19.60 12.23 -35.74
C ASN A 729 18.11 11.89 -35.57
N ILE A 730 17.32 12.67 -34.83
CA ILE A 730 15.86 12.53 -34.76
C ILE A 730 15.17 12.11 -36.07
N PRO A 731 14.09 11.33 -36.02
CA PRO A 731 13.22 11.05 -37.14
C PRO A 731 12.85 12.32 -37.93
N GLN A 732 13.28 12.42 -39.20
CA GLN A 732 12.81 13.48 -40.11
C GLN A 732 11.47 13.08 -40.71
N LEU A 733 10.46 13.05 -39.86
CA LEU A 733 9.07 13.02 -40.25
C LEU A 733 8.82 14.32 -41.03
N GLY A 734 8.80 14.28 -42.36
CA GLY A 734 8.41 15.40 -43.23
C GLY A 734 6.92 15.75 -43.11
N LEU A 735 6.38 15.63 -41.90
CA LEU A 735 4.98 15.48 -41.55
C LEU A 735 4.60 16.71 -40.73
N SER A 736 3.76 17.56 -41.30
CA SER A 736 3.10 18.63 -40.55
C SER A 736 1.67 18.16 -40.26
N ILE A 737 1.33 18.05 -38.98
CA ILE A 737 -0.01 17.70 -38.50
C ILE A 737 -0.72 19.00 -38.12
N LEU A 738 -1.91 19.22 -38.68
CA LEU A 738 -2.82 20.27 -38.21
C LEU A 738 -3.86 19.63 -37.28
N PHE A 739 -3.81 19.96 -35.99
CA PHE A 739 -4.83 19.58 -35.02
C PHE A 739 -5.84 20.71 -34.84
N ILE A 740 -7.13 20.43 -35.01
CA ILE A 740 -8.22 21.41 -34.83
C ILE A 740 -9.05 21.05 -33.60
N GLY A 741 -9.02 21.93 -32.59
CA GLY A 741 -9.84 21.84 -31.37
C GLY A 741 -10.84 23.00 -31.22
N GLY A 742 -11.66 22.95 -30.18
CA GLY A 742 -12.79 23.87 -29.93
C GLY A 742 -12.40 25.22 -29.33
N GLN A 743 -11.31 25.26 -28.54
CA GLN A 743 -10.82 26.46 -27.86
C GLN A 743 -9.52 27.01 -28.45
N ALA A 744 -9.10 28.19 -27.98
CA ALA A 744 -7.85 28.83 -28.39
C ALA A 744 -6.60 28.00 -28.02
N GLU A 745 -6.69 27.20 -26.95
CA GLU A 745 -5.66 26.28 -26.47
C GLU A 745 -6.28 24.87 -26.29
N ALA A 746 -5.45 23.83 -26.35
CA ALA A 746 -5.86 22.42 -26.24
C ALA A 746 -6.22 22.03 -24.79
N THR A 747 -7.26 22.64 -24.23
CA THR A 747 -7.67 22.46 -22.82
C THR A 747 -9.13 22.00 -22.67
N GLN A 748 -9.83 21.78 -23.79
CA GLN A 748 -11.21 21.31 -23.78
C GLN A 748 -11.25 19.81 -24.04
N GLY A 749 -12.03 19.06 -23.26
CA GLY A 749 -12.16 17.61 -23.43
C GLY A 749 -10.80 16.90 -23.40
N ALA A 750 -10.63 15.93 -24.29
CA ALA A 750 -9.39 15.17 -24.47
C ALA A 750 -8.32 15.90 -25.34
N ASP A 751 -8.56 17.15 -25.78
CA ASP A 751 -7.64 17.83 -26.72
C ASP A 751 -6.21 17.94 -26.17
N GLY A 752 -6.05 18.12 -24.85
CA GLY A 752 -4.73 18.22 -24.20
C GLY A 752 -3.97 16.91 -24.20
N GLU A 753 -4.59 15.82 -23.77
CA GLU A 753 -3.96 14.49 -23.73
C GLU A 753 -3.64 13.97 -25.13
N VAL A 754 -4.54 14.21 -26.10
CA VAL A 754 -4.27 13.86 -27.50
C VAL A 754 -3.10 14.70 -28.03
N MET A 755 -3.02 15.99 -27.68
CA MET A 755 -1.86 16.80 -28.05
C MET A 755 -0.57 16.24 -27.45
N SER A 756 -0.54 15.88 -26.17
CA SER A 756 0.62 15.24 -25.55
C SER A 756 1.03 13.95 -26.26
N PHE A 757 0.08 13.05 -26.53
CA PHE A 757 0.32 11.82 -27.31
C PHE A 757 0.90 12.11 -28.70
N LEU A 758 0.42 13.15 -29.39
CA LEU A 758 0.93 13.52 -30.71
C LEU A 758 2.33 14.17 -30.62
N GLU A 759 2.58 14.96 -29.60
CA GLU A 759 3.86 15.62 -29.37
C GLU A 759 4.95 14.62 -28.99
N GLU A 760 4.61 13.61 -28.18
CA GLU A 760 5.45 12.44 -27.88
C GLU A 760 5.71 11.62 -29.15
N ARG A 761 4.65 11.17 -29.85
CA ARG A 761 4.80 10.28 -31.00
C ARG A 761 5.46 10.91 -32.22
N TYR A 762 5.22 12.20 -32.47
CA TYR A 762 5.63 12.87 -33.72
C TYR A 762 6.57 14.06 -33.51
N GLY A 763 6.87 14.43 -32.26
CA GLY A 763 7.64 15.60 -31.90
C GLY A 763 6.81 16.90 -31.96
N PRO A 764 6.94 17.80 -30.96
CA PRO A 764 6.12 19.00 -30.86
C PRO A 764 6.33 19.99 -32.01
N GLN A 765 7.49 19.98 -32.68
CA GLN A 765 7.79 20.80 -33.85
C GLN A 765 6.90 20.48 -35.07
N ASN A 766 6.32 19.28 -35.12
CA ASN A 766 5.54 18.78 -36.25
C ASN A 766 4.04 18.98 -36.08
N ILE A 767 3.59 19.38 -34.88
CA ILE A 767 2.19 19.58 -34.55
C ILE A 767 1.85 21.08 -34.57
N THR A 768 0.77 21.45 -35.26
CA THR A 768 0.16 22.78 -35.17
C THR A 768 -1.26 22.67 -34.66
N TYR A 769 -1.52 23.23 -33.47
CA TYR A 769 -2.87 23.38 -32.93
C TYR A 769 -3.57 24.64 -33.45
N LYS A 770 -4.86 24.54 -33.81
CA LYS A 770 -5.71 25.70 -34.13
C LYS A 770 -7.14 25.55 -33.61
N GLN A 771 -7.70 26.65 -33.13
CA GLN A 771 -9.13 26.74 -32.83
C GLN A 771 -9.99 26.69 -34.10
N ALA A 772 -11.02 25.83 -34.11
CA ALA A 772 -11.94 25.64 -35.23
C ALA A 772 -12.60 26.92 -35.76
N SER A 773 -12.96 27.88 -34.89
CA SER A 773 -13.57 29.15 -35.31
C SER A 773 -12.61 30.07 -36.07
N GLN A 774 -11.29 29.84 -35.95
CA GLN A 774 -10.23 30.62 -36.60
C GLN A 774 -9.76 30.01 -37.92
N THR A 775 -10.22 28.79 -38.24
CA THR A 775 -9.80 28.08 -39.44
C THR A 775 -10.52 28.57 -40.70
N VAL A 776 -9.91 28.39 -41.87
CA VAL A 776 -10.46 28.72 -43.20
C VAL A 776 -10.24 27.56 -44.16
N ALA A 777 -11.19 27.35 -45.08
CA ALA A 777 -11.11 26.27 -46.08
C ALA A 777 -9.83 26.36 -46.92
N GLY A 778 -9.10 25.25 -47.02
CA GLY A 778 -7.90 25.09 -47.84
C GLY A 778 -6.59 25.42 -47.13
N GLU A 779 -6.60 25.81 -45.85
CA GLU A 779 -5.36 25.99 -45.08
C GLU A 779 -4.68 24.67 -44.71
N GLU A 780 -5.47 23.59 -44.62
CA GLU A 780 -4.98 22.24 -44.36
C GLU A 780 -4.15 21.67 -45.51
N ALA A 781 -4.15 22.32 -46.68
CA ALA A 781 -3.36 21.92 -47.84
C ALA A 781 -1.84 22.07 -47.65
N GLU A 782 -1.40 22.78 -46.61
CA GLU A 782 0.01 22.89 -46.20
C GLU A 782 0.45 21.76 -45.25
N TYR A 783 -0.49 20.89 -44.86
CA TYR A 783 -0.31 19.83 -43.87
C TYR A 783 -0.42 18.45 -44.51
N ALA A 784 0.27 17.47 -43.92
CA ALA A 784 0.23 16.08 -44.36
C ALA A 784 -1.08 15.40 -43.92
N VAL A 785 -1.48 15.64 -42.67
CA VAL A 785 -2.75 15.18 -42.09
C VAL A 785 -3.43 16.31 -41.33
N LEU A 786 -4.76 16.33 -41.45
CA LEU A 786 -5.65 17.12 -40.63
C LEU A 786 -6.32 16.20 -39.59
N ILE A 787 -6.17 16.54 -38.31
CA ILE A 787 -6.87 15.89 -37.19
C ILE A 787 -7.96 16.84 -36.70
N ILE A 788 -9.19 16.34 -36.56
CA ILE A 788 -10.32 17.10 -36.02
C ILE A 788 -10.89 16.33 -34.82
N SER A 789 -10.78 16.93 -33.63
CA SER A 789 -11.30 16.35 -32.39
C SER A 789 -12.82 16.53 -32.26
N SER A 790 -13.40 16.09 -31.13
CA SER A 790 -14.84 16.18 -30.79
C SER A 790 -15.29 17.49 -30.13
N THR A 791 -14.36 18.42 -29.90
CA THR A 791 -14.62 19.70 -29.24
C THR A 791 -15.07 20.85 -30.17
N PRO A 792 -14.75 20.88 -31.48
CA PRO A 792 -15.27 21.86 -32.43
C PRO A 792 -16.80 21.85 -32.60
N GLY A 793 -17.44 23.02 -32.50
CA GLY A 793 -18.86 23.14 -32.82
C GLY A 793 -19.15 22.90 -34.32
N SER A 794 -20.22 22.17 -34.66
CA SER A 794 -20.62 21.92 -36.08
C SER A 794 -20.82 23.17 -36.95
N GLY A 795 -21.00 24.35 -36.38
CA GLY A 795 -21.08 25.59 -37.16
C GLY A 795 -19.72 26.07 -37.66
N ASP A 796 -18.65 25.74 -36.93
CA ASP A 796 -17.30 26.25 -37.14
C ASP A 796 -16.55 25.44 -38.19
N ILE A 797 -16.80 24.15 -38.32
CA ILE A 797 -16.12 23.27 -39.30
C ILE A 797 -16.89 23.09 -40.62
N ARG A 798 -18.21 23.31 -40.61
CA ARG A 798 -19.10 22.96 -41.73
C ARG A 798 -18.72 23.60 -43.06
N ASN A 799 -18.57 22.75 -44.07
CA ASN A 799 -18.19 23.06 -45.45
C ASN A 799 -16.75 23.58 -45.61
N LYS A 800 -15.87 23.41 -44.61
CA LYS A 800 -14.47 23.85 -44.72
C LYS A 800 -13.59 22.77 -45.35
N PHE A 801 -13.79 21.50 -44.98
CA PHE A 801 -12.82 20.44 -45.26
C PHE A 801 -13.37 19.27 -46.09
N GLN A 802 -14.67 19.29 -46.43
CA GLN A 802 -15.32 18.26 -47.26
C GLN A 802 -14.54 17.88 -48.54
N ASP A 803 -13.98 18.88 -49.23
CA ASP A 803 -13.34 18.74 -50.55
C ASP A 803 -11.80 18.64 -50.43
N SER A 804 -11.27 18.49 -49.21
CA SER A 804 -9.82 18.55 -48.97
C SER A 804 -9.08 17.35 -49.56
N THR A 805 -7.97 17.59 -50.27
CA THR A 805 -7.09 16.51 -50.72
C THR A 805 -6.14 16.02 -49.61
N THR A 806 -6.03 16.78 -48.52
CA THR A 806 -5.29 16.35 -47.32
C THR A 806 -6.01 15.17 -46.67
N ALA A 807 -5.23 14.23 -46.12
CA ALA A 807 -5.78 13.12 -45.37
C ALA A 807 -6.41 13.63 -44.07
N ILE A 808 -7.58 13.11 -43.71
CA ILE A 808 -8.33 13.56 -42.53
C ILE A 808 -8.55 12.39 -41.59
N VAL A 809 -8.14 12.56 -40.33
CA VAL A 809 -8.51 11.70 -39.20
C VAL A 809 -9.45 12.50 -38.32
N ASN A 810 -10.60 11.94 -37.96
CA ASN A 810 -11.58 12.67 -37.16
C ASN A 810 -12.41 11.75 -36.28
N TRP A 811 -12.91 12.34 -35.20
CA TRP A 811 -13.91 11.75 -34.30
C TRP A 811 -14.98 12.78 -33.88
N GLU A 812 -15.08 13.88 -34.63
CA GLU A 812 -16.05 14.94 -34.34
C GLU A 812 -17.49 14.46 -34.52
N GLU A 813 -18.22 14.47 -33.41
CA GLU A 813 -19.61 14.04 -33.33
C GLU A 813 -20.52 14.84 -34.27
N ALA A 814 -20.36 16.16 -34.30
CA ALA A 814 -21.28 17.05 -34.97
C ALA A 814 -21.04 17.12 -36.49
N ILE A 815 -19.97 16.49 -36.98
CA ILE A 815 -19.68 16.30 -38.41
C ILE A 815 -20.56 15.18 -39.00
N ALA A 816 -21.03 14.20 -38.21
CA ALA A 816 -21.76 13.02 -38.70
C ALA A 816 -23.30 13.18 -38.85
N ASP A 817 -23.91 14.23 -38.27
CA ASP A 817 -25.36 14.30 -38.01
C ASP A 817 -26.32 14.50 -39.22
N ASN A 818 -25.81 14.80 -40.41
CA ASN A 818 -26.65 15.17 -41.57
C ASN A 818 -26.67 14.12 -42.70
N GLY A 819 -27.00 12.87 -42.37
CA GLY A 819 -27.27 11.83 -43.39
C GLY A 819 -26.06 11.48 -44.25
N GLY A 820 -24.91 11.23 -43.59
CA GLY A 820 -23.61 10.93 -44.19
C GLY A 820 -22.47 11.76 -43.60
N GLY A 821 -22.78 12.91 -43.00
CA GLY A 821 -21.80 13.82 -42.40
C GLY A 821 -20.91 14.59 -43.40
N GLU A 822 -20.07 15.53 -42.95
CA GLU A 822 -19.21 16.33 -43.86
C GLU A 822 -18.27 15.45 -44.71
N PHE A 823 -17.83 14.32 -44.17
CA PHE A 823 -16.92 13.39 -44.85
C PHE A 823 -17.61 12.21 -45.56
N GLN A 824 -18.93 12.06 -45.40
CA GLN A 824 -19.74 11.12 -46.19
C GLN A 824 -19.31 9.64 -46.10
N ILE A 825 -18.61 9.25 -45.02
CA ILE A 825 -18.13 7.87 -44.79
C ILE A 825 -19.24 7.02 -44.15
N THR A 826 -19.90 7.53 -43.12
CA THR A 826 -20.92 6.80 -42.36
C THR A 826 -22.15 7.66 -42.07
N ALA A 827 -23.35 7.06 -42.08
CA ALA A 827 -24.61 7.80 -42.08
C ALA A 827 -25.46 7.70 -40.79
N GLY A 828 -24.95 7.05 -39.73
CA GLY A 828 -25.72 6.76 -38.53
C GLY A 828 -24.82 6.41 -37.36
N ARG A 829 -25.33 6.66 -36.16
CA ARG A 829 -24.54 6.62 -34.95
C ARG A 829 -25.30 6.26 -33.70
N THR A 830 -24.65 5.52 -32.84
CA THR A 830 -25.09 5.25 -31.48
C THR A 830 -23.93 5.51 -30.53
N LYS A 831 -24.29 5.91 -29.33
CA LYS A 831 -23.39 5.99 -28.21
C LYS A 831 -23.87 5.05 -27.14
N ASP A 832 -22.95 4.48 -26.38
CA ASP A 832 -23.30 3.72 -25.19
C ASP A 832 -23.53 4.63 -23.99
N ASN A 833 -24.24 4.08 -22.99
CA ASN A 833 -24.25 4.66 -21.66
C ASN A 833 -23.11 4.00 -20.90
N VAL A 834 -22.13 4.82 -20.50
CA VAL A 834 -21.08 4.58 -19.51
C VAL A 834 -21.39 3.45 -18.51
N ALA A 835 -20.89 2.24 -18.78
CA ALA A 835 -20.97 1.11 -17.84
C ALA A 835 -20.04 -0.08 -18.08
N GLU A 836 -19.22 -0.13 -19.15
CA GLU A 836 -18.47 -1.34 -19.55
C GLU A 836 -17.16 -0.96 -20.27
N ASP A 837 -16.17 -1.85 -20.24
CA ASP A 837 -14.99 -1.78 -21.11
C ASP A 837 -15.41 -1.91 -22.57
N HIS A 838 -14.76 -1.17 -23.45
CA HIS A 838 -15.10 -1.23 -24.87
C HIS A 838 -14.13 -2.19 -25.56
N VAL A 839 -14.63 -3.35 -25.95
CA VAL A 839 -13.88 -4.37 -26.68
C VAL A 839 -14.29 -4.37 -28.14
N ILE A 840 -13.31 -4.30 -29.02
CA ILE A 840 -13.50 -4.38 -30.47
C ILE A 840 -12.94 -5.69 -31.02
N THR A 841 -13.55 -6.23 -32.07
CA THR A 841 -12.97 -7.31 -32.86
C THR A 841 -12.33 -6.73 -34.12
N ILE A 842 -11.07 -7.12 -34.39
CA ILE A 842 -10.36 -6.78 -35.62
C ILE A 842 -10.95 -7.54 -36.81
N LEU A 843 -11.35 -6.83 -37.85
CA LEU A 843 -12.13 -7.38 -38.96
C LEU A 843 -11.29 -7.76 -40.17
N GLU A 844 -10.19 -7.05 -40.43
CA GLU A 844 -9.40 -7.17 -41.65
C GLU A 844 -7.93 -6.87 -41.36
N ASP A 845 -7.03 -7.56 -42.05
CA ASP A 845 -5.59 -7.28 -41.98
C ASP A 845 -5.27 -6.01 -42.79
N HIS A 846 -4.69 -5.02 -42.11
CA HIS A 846 -4.36 -3.72 -42.67
C HIS A 846 -3.20 -3.08 -41.90
N PRO A 847 -2.41 -2.16 -42.50
CA PRO A 847 -1.36 -1.44 -41.77
C PRO A 847 -1.84 -0.63 -40.55
N ILE A 848 -3.14 -0.39 -40.40
CA ILE A 848 -3.73 0.30 -39.23
C ILE A 848 -3.99 -0.68 -38.08
N THR A 849 -4.01 -1.98 -38.35
CA THR A 849 -4.21 -3.06 -37.38
C THR A 849 -2.98 -3.95 -37.33
N ALA A 850 -1.80 -3.39 -37.62
CA ALA A 850 -0.55 -4.14 -37.59
C ALA A 850 -0.22 -4.47 -36.13
N GLY A 851 0.26 -5.70 -35.86
CA GLY A 851 0.40 -6.21 -34.49
C GLY A 851 -0.87 -6.87 -33.95
N PHE A 852 -2.02 -6.72 -34.63
CA PHE A 852 -3.26 -7.39 -34.26
C PHE A 852 -3.68 -8.46 -35.28
N ASN A 853 -4.17 -9.59 -34.79
CA ASN A 853 -4.66 -10.68 -35.62
C ASN A 853 -6.11 -10.43 -36.08
N VAL A 854 -6.44 -10.82 -37.32
CA VAL A 854 -7.84 -10.79 -37.78
C VAL A 854 -8.68 -11.73 -36.91
N GLY A 855 -9.75 -11.19 -36.32
CA GLY A 855 -10.60 -11.88 -35.36
C GLY A 855 -10.14 -11.76 -33.90
N GLN A 856 -9.05 -11.03 -33.62
CA GLN A 856 -8.63 -10.71 -32.26
C GLN A 856 -9.61 -9.71 -31.63
N ASP A 857 -9.98 -9.99 -30.39
CA ASP A 857 -10.68 -9.04 -29.54
C ASP A 857 -9.64 -8.17 -28.83
N VAL A 858 -9.81 -6.86 -28.91
CA VAL A 858 -8.88 -5.85 -28.39
C VAL A 858 -9.68 -4.91 -27.48
N THR A 859 -9.29 -4.82 -26.22
CA THR A 859 -9.85 -3.83 -25.29
C THR A 859 -9.25 -2.48 -25.62
N ILE A 860 -10.07 -1.53 -26.06
CA ILE A 860 -9.61 -0.21 -26.48
C ILE A 860 -9.78 0.85 -25.40
N SER A 861 -10.73 0.69 -24.47
CA SER A 861 -10.90 1.59 -23.33
C SER A 861 -11.39 0.86 -22.10
N ASN A 862 -10.92 1.35 -20.96
CA ASN A 862 -11.14 0.82 -19.62
C ASN A 862 -12.18 1.67 -18.88
N GLY A 863 -13.19 1.05 -18.27
CA GLY A 863 -14.14 1.70 -17.36
C GLY A 863 -15.26 2.55 -18.01
N GLN A 864 -15.88 3.42 -17.21
CA GLN A 864 -17.07 4.21 -17.57
C GLN A 864 -16.78 5.38 -18.53
N THR A 865 -16.39 5.05 -19.77
CA THR A 865 -16.05 6.02 -20.83
C THR A 865 -17.10 5.98 -21.94
N GLU A 866 -17.41 7.11 -22.58
CA GLU A 866 -18.34 7.13 -23.71
C GLU A 866 -17.57 6.80 -25.00
N VAL A 867 -17.91 5.71 -25.70
CA VAL A 867 -17.42 5.40 -27.05
C VAL A 867 -18.54 5.59 -28.06
N TRP A 868 -18.16 5.99 -29.26
CA TRP A 868 -19.07 6.21 -30.37
C TRP A 868 -18.98 5.09 -31.38
N TRP A 869 -20.14 4.60 -31.81
CA TRP A 869 -20.23 3.52 -32.78
C TRP A 869 -20.95 3.97 -34.04
N SER A 870 -20.35 3.64 -35.18
CA SER A 870 -21.01 3.83 -36.45
C SER A 870 -22.01 2.70 -36.72
N THR A 871 -23.28 3.04 -36.89
CA THR A 871 -24.38 2.08 -37.05
C THR A 871 -25.22 2.30 -38.32
N GLY A 872 -24.83 3.27 -39.15
CA GLY A 872 -25.54 3.66 -40.37
C GLY A 872 -24.96 3.08 -41.66
N GLN A 873 -25.55 3.52 -42.78
CA GLN A 873 -25.05 3.18 -44.11
C GLN A 873 -23.59 3.60 -44.27
N GLN A 874 -22.75 2.63 -44.60
CA GLN A 874 -21.35 2.81 -44.96
C GLN A 874 -21.22 3.25 -46.42
N ALA A 875 -20.26 4.12 -46.68
CA ALA A 875 -19.90 4.54 -48.03
C ALA A 875 -19.53 3.31 -48.89
N PRO A 876 -19.88 3.25 -50.18
CA PRO A 876 -19.55 2.10 -51.02
C PRO A 876 -18.06 1.78 -51.11
N GLY A 877 -17.19 2.78 -50.91
CA GLY A 877 -15.74 2.64 -50.90
C GLY A 877 -15.09 2.56 -49.52
N SER A 878 -15.85 2.47 -48.42
CA SER A 878 -15.27 2.36 -47.08
C SER A 878 -14.90 0.92 -46.72
N ILE A 879 -13.89 0.79 -45.86
CA ILE A 879 -13.46 -0.46 -45.23
C ILE A 879 -13.48 -0.22 -43.72
N SER A 880 -14.13 -1.13 -42.99
CA SER A 880 -14.17 -1.11 -41.54
C SER A 880 -13.19 -2.15 -41.00
N LEU A 881 -12.33 -1.71 -40.09
CA LEU A 881 -11.23 -2.53 -39.56
C LEU A 881 -11.52 -3.06 -38.16
N ALA A 882 -12.45 -2.44 -37.45
CA ALA A 882 -12.86 -2.87 -36.13
C ALA A 882 -14.34 -2.62 -35.88
N SER A 883 -15.01 -3.58 -35.21
CA SER A 883 -16.38 -3.45 -34.70
C SER A 883 -16.45 -3.84 -33.25
N GLU A 884 -17.54 -3.47 -32.57
CA GLU A 884 -17.86 -3.98 -31.24
C GLU A 884 -17.90 -5.50 -31.27
N LYS A 885 -17.31 -6.13 -30.26
CA LYS A 885 -17.21 -7.59 -30.13
C LYS A 885 -18.57 -8.27 -30.21
N ASP A 886 -19.55 -7.74 -29.46
CA ASP A 886 -20.87 -8.35 -29.33
C ASP A 886 -21.92 -7.82 -30.32
N ASP A 887 -21.63 -6.72 -31.01
CA ASP A 887 -22.47 -6.18 -32.08
C ASP A 887 -21.63 -5.73 -33.28
N PRO A 888 -21.34 -6.63 -34.25
CA PRO A 888 -20.54 -6.30 -35.42
C PRO A 888 -21.20 -5.27 -36.36
N SER A 889 -22.44 -4.84 -36.08
CA SER A 889 -23.07 -3.71 -36.78
C SER A 889 -22.64 -2.34 -36.24
N ARG A 890 -21.94 -2.31 -35.10
CA ARG A 890 -21.41 -1.14 -34.42
C ARG A 890 -19.92 -1.04 -34.72
N LEU A 891 -19.55 -0.13 -35.62
CA LEU A 891 -18.19 -0.02 -36.15
C LEU A 891 -17.41 1.06 -35.40
N PHE A 892 -16.21 0.71 -34.95
CA PHE A 892 -15.32 1.62 -34.22
C PHE A 892 -14.35 2.36 -35.14
N LEU A 893 -13.69 1.62 -36.03
CA LEU A 893 -12.67 2.15 -36.94
C LEU A 893 -13.09 1.89 -38.39
N THR A 894 -13.31 2.97 -39.14
CA THR A 894 -13.66 2.90 -40.56
C THR A 894 -12.91 3.94 -41.35
N PHE A 895 -12.38 3.54 -42.51
CA PHE A 895 -11.67 4.44 -43.41
C PHE A 895 -12.14 4.34 -44.86
N VAL A 896 -11.77 5.34 -45.66
CA VAL A 896 -11.91 5.38 -47.12
C VAL A 896 -10.57 5.84 -47.69
N ASP A 897 -10.05 5.09 -48.67
CA ASP A 897 -8.83 5.46 -49.40
C ASP A 897 -9.13 6.59 -50.41
N GLU A 898 -8.09 7.29 -50.86
CA GLU A 898 -8.24 8.31 -51.91
C GLU A 898 -8.88 7.67 -53.16
N GLY A 899 -9.93 8.33 -53.68
CA GLY A 899 -10.67 7.83 -54.83
C GLY A 899 -11.75 6.79 -54.50
N GLY A 900 -11.96 6.41 -53.23
CA GLY A 900 -13.07 5.57 -52.78
C GLY A 900 -14.42 6.29 -52.89
N GLU A 901 -15.49 5.56 -53.24
CA GLU A 901 -16.83 6.15 -53.38
C GLU A 901 -17.49 6.44 -52.02
N LEU A 902 -17.91 7.69 -51.81
CA LEU A 902 -18.59 8.20 -50.61
C LEU A 902 -20.12 8.00 -50.68
N ASN A 903 -20.82 8.16 -49.56
CA ASN A 903 -22.29 7.99 -49.48
C ASN A 903 -23.11 8.87 -50.45
N ASN A 904 -22.55 9.99 -50.90
CA ASN A 904 -23.17 10.88 -51.88
C ASN A 904 -22.87 10.50 -53.36
N GLY A 905 -22.10 9.44 -53.59
CA GLY A 905 -21.67 8.96 -54.91
C GLY A 905 -20.48 9.71 -55.52
N SER A 906 -19.86 10.65 -54.79
CA SER A 906 -18.58 11.27 -55.16
C SER A 906 -17.40 10.40 -54.73
N LEU A 907 -16.20 10.68 -55.26
CA LEU A 907 -14.98 10.01 -54.82
C LEU A 907 -14.29 10.84 -53.73
N ALA A 908 -13.74 10.17 -52.72
CA ALA A 908 -12.95 10.79 -51.66
C ALA A 908 -11.73 11.52 -52.25
N PRO A 909 -11.60 12.86 -52.07
CA PRO A 909 -10.47 13.62 -52.62
C PRO A 909 -9.11 13.34 -51.96
N GLY A 910 -9.13 12.71 -50.78
CA GLY A 910 -7.97 12.24 -50.03
C GLY A 910 -8.42 11.14 -49.06
N LYS A 911 -7.49 10.53 -48.33
CA LYS A 911 -7.82 9.52 -47.30
C LYS A 911 -8.75 10.12 -46.24
N ARG A 912 -9.63 9.29 -45.70
CA ARG A 912 -10.56 9.65 -44.62
C ARG A 912 -10.61 8.54 -43.58
N VAL A 913 -10.40 8.87 -42.32
CA VAL A 913 -10.49 7.94 -41.19
C VAL A 913 -11.49 8.49 -40.18
N MET A 914 -12.40 7.62 -39.75
CA MET A 914 -13.37 7.88 -38.69
C MET A 914 -13.04 6.97 -37.51
N LEU A 915 -12.78 7.58 -36.35
CA LEU A 915 -12.55 6.89 -35.09
C LEU A 915 -13.77 7.03 -34.18
N GLY A 916 -14.06 5.99 -33.42
CA GLY A 916 -15.21 5.90 -32.52
C GLY A 916 -15.00 6.51 -31.14
N ILE A 917 -14.30 7.64 -31.03
CA ILE A 917 -13.90 8.21 -29.73
C ILE A 917 -14.66 9.50 -29.39
N THR A 918 -14.71 9.85 -28.11
CA THR A 918 -15.33 11.08 -27.60
C THR A 918 -14.37 11.87 -26.70
N ASP A 919 -14.81 13.03 -26.22
CA ASP A 919 -14.06 13.91 -25.31
C ASP A 919 -13.61 13.22 -23.99
N ALA A 920 -14.25 12.12 -23.60
CA ALA A 920 -13.99 11.40 -22.36
C ALA A 920 -13.21 10.09 -22.55
N THR A 921 -12.98 9.66 -23.81
CA THR A 921 -12.46 8.32 -24.09
C THR A 921 -10.95 8.24 -24.02
N PHE A 922 -10.24 9.25 -24.53
CA PHE A 922 -8.80 9.15 -24.76
C PHE A 922 -7.99 8.94 -23.46
N ASN A 923 -8.42 9.56 -22.37
CA ASN A 923 -7.77 9.47 -21.06
C ASN A 923 -7.90 8.07 -20.42
N ASN A 924 -8.78 7.23 -20.97
CA ASN A 924 -9.10 5.91 -20.46
C ASN A 924 -8.77 4.82 -21.50
N PHE A 925 -7.99 5.17 -22.53
CA PHE A 925 -7.53 4.21 -23.52
C PHE A 925 -6.41 3.35 -22.98
N THR A 926 -6.52 2.06 -23.27
CA THR A 926 -5.41 1.11 -23.18
C THR A 926 -4.30 1.50 -24.16
N GLU A 927 -3.11 0.97 -23.95
CA GLU A 927 -2.01 1.15 -24.91
C GLU A 927 -2.35 0.57 -26.29
N ASP A 928 -3.14 -0.51 -26.36
CA ASP A 928 -3.71 -1.03 -27.61
C ASP A 928 -4.65 -0.02 -28.30
N GLY A 929 -5.51 0.64 -27.52
CA GLY A 929 -6.40 1.70 -28.00
C GLY A 929 -5.62 2.88 -28.58
N LYS A 930 -4.58 3.35 -27.87
CA LYS A 930 -3.66 4.39 -28.34
C LYS A 930 -2.87 3.94 -29.56
N THR A 931 -2.44 2.68 -29.62
CA THR A 931 -1.74 2.07 -30.76
C THR A 931 -2.59 2.14 -32.03
N LEU A 932 -3.86 1.75 -31.96
CA LEU A 932 -4.77 1.81 -33.13
C LEU A 932 -5.00 3.25 -33.64
N ILE A 933 -5.01 4.25 -32.75
CA ILE A 933 -5.07 5.67 -33.14
C ILE A 933 -3.77 6.11 -33.80
N GLY A 934 -2.63 5.79 -33.18
CA GLY A 934 -1.30 6.08 -33.72
C GLY A 934 -1.15 5.51 -35.12
N GLN A 935 -1.44 4.21 -35.28
CA GLN A 935 -1.39 3.53 -36.58
C GLN A 935 -2.40 4.10 -37.61
N SER A 936 -3.57 4.56 -37.15
CA SER A 936 -4.54 5.26 -38.01
C SER A 936 -3.98 6.57 -38.56
N ILE A 937 -3.28 7.33 -37.73
CA ILE A 937 -2.62 8.59 -38.10
C ILE A 937 -1.41 8.30 -38.99
N ASP A 938 -0.59 7.31 -38.65
CA ASP A 938 0.56 6.88 -39.44
C ASP A 938 0.15 6.45 -40.85
N TRP A 939 -0.96 5.71 -40.97
CA TRP A 939 -1.49 5.33 -42.27
C TRP A 939 -2.01 6.54 -43.06
N ALA A 940 -2.66 7.49 -42.39
CA ALA A 940 -3.13 8.73 -43.00
C ALA A 940 -1.96 9.59 -43.52
N LEU A 941 -0.88 9.69 -42.73
CA LEU A 941 0.38 10.35 -43.07
C LEU A 941 1.15 9.60 -44.18
N GLY A 942 0.89 8.30 -44.36
CA GLY A 942 1.57 7.43 -45.31
C GLY A 942 2.89 6.87 -44.78
N VAL A 943 3.05 6.82 -43.46
CA VAL A 943 4.19 6.24 -42.72
C VAL A 943 3.92 4.80 -42.26
N ALA A 944 2.65 4.38 -42.10
CA ALA A 944 2.34 3.01 -41.67
C ALA A 944 2.65 1.95 -42.73
N GLY A 945 3.33 0.90 -42.29
CA GLY A 945 3.68 -0.28 -43.06
C GLY A 945 5.14 -0.29 -43.49
N GLY A 946 6.00 -0.87 -42.64
CA GLY A 946 7.17 -1.59 -43.15
C GLY A 946 6.77 -2.36 -44.41
N LEU A 947 7.62 -2.28 -45.45
CA LEU A 947 7.39 -2.81 -46.79
C LEU A 947 6.44 -4.02 -46.79
N ALA A 948 5.22 -3.88 -47.34
CA ALA A 948 4.39 -5.04 -47.61
C ALA A 948 5.28 -6.08 -48.32
N PRO A 949 5.45 -7.31 -47.77
CA PRO A 949 6.39 -8.25 -48.34
C PRO A 949 6.01 -8.46 -49.81
N LEU A 950 6.99 -8.24 -50.68
CA LEU A 950 6.88 -8.55 -52.09
C LEU A 950 6.61 -10.04 -52.23
N ASN A 951 5.33 -10.42 -52.33
CA ASN A 951 4.93 -11.81 -52.55
C ASN A 951 5.34 -12.23 -53.96
N PHE A 952 6.54 -12.81 -54.07
CA PHE A 952 7.06 -13.34 -55.32
C PHE A 952 6.26 -14.57 -55.73
N THR A 953 5.56 -14.45 -56.85
CA THR A 953 4.84 -15.57 -57.46
C THR A 953 5.79 -16.58 -58.12
N GLU A 954 7.00 -16.15 -58.49
CA GLU A 954 8.00 -16.99 -59.14
C GLU A 954 9.41 -16.40 -58.97
N ILE A 955 10.39 -17.25 -58.64
CA ILE A 955 11.81 -16.90 -58.57
C ILE A 955 12.56 -17.82 -59.53
N ILE A 956 13.27 -17.25 -60.50
CA ILE A 956 14.00 -17.99 -61.54
C ILE A 956 15.48 -17.63 -61.47
N TYR A 957 16.32 -18.64 -61.22
CA TYR A 957 17.77 -18.50 -61.37
C TYR A 957 18.19 -18.77 -62.82
N ASN A 958 18.91 -17.83 -63.43
CA ASN A 958 19.50 -17.99 -64.76
C ASN A 958 21.00 -18.23 -64.68
N ALA A 959 21.40 -19.49 -64.87
CA ALA A 959 22.80 -19.91 -64.77
C ALA A 959 23.71 -19.40 -65.90
N GLU A 960 23.16 -18.86 -67.01
CA GLU A 960 23.99 -18.34 -68.12
C GLU A 960 24.55 -16.94 -67.84
N ASP A 961 23.83 -16.12 -67.08
CA ASP A 961 24.26 -14.77 -66.71
C ASP A 961 24.46 -14.61 -65.18
N ASP A 962 24.28 -15.68 -64.41
CA ASP A 962 24.41 -15.74 -62.95
C ASP A 962 23.53 -14.70 -62.24
N THR A 963 22.28 -14.59 -62.71
CA THR A 963 21.30 -13.65 -62.15
C THR A 963 20.01 -14.33 -61.72
N PHE A 964 19.38 -13.76 -60.69
CA PHE A 964 18.01 -14.11 -60.32
C PHE A 964 17.02 -13.14 -60.97
N ARG A 965 15.88 -13.67 -61.43
CA ARG A 965 14.74 -12.87 -61.89
C ARG A 965 13.52 -13.21 -61.07
N PHE A 966 12.89 -12.16 -60.56
CA PHE A 966 11.76 -12.23 -59.66
C PHE A 966 10.50 -11.76 -60.38
N LYS A 967 9.36 -12.38 -60.04
CA LYS A 967 8.06 -12.04 -60.62
C LYS A 967 7.02 -11.92 -59.51
N TRP A 968 6.29 -10.81 -59.48
CA TRP A 968 5.23 -10.55 -58.50
C TRP A 968 4.03 -9.89 -59.20
N ASN A 969 2.87 -9.93 -58.57
CA ASN A 969 1.71 -9.15 -59.04
C ASN A 969 1.69 -7.79 -58.34
N SER A 970 1.47 -6.70 -59.07
CA SER A 970 1.21 -5.39 -58.46
C SER A 970 -0.29 -5.10 -58.37
N ARG A 971 -0.70 -4.22 -57.44
CA ARG A 971 -2.11 -3.79 -57.32
C ARG A 971 -2.59 -3.25 -58.67
N GLY A 972 -3.72 -3.78 -59.16
CA GLY A 972 -4.31 -3.47 -60.47
C GLY A 972 -4.28 -4.60 -61.50
N GLY A 973 -3.87 -5.82 -61.13
CA GLY A 973 -4.00 -7.01 -61.99
C GLY A 973 -3.03 -7.06 -63.18
N LYS A 974 -1.85 -6.47 -63.04
CA LYS A 974 -0.74 -6.63 -64.01
C LYS A 974 0.42 -7.37 -63.34
N THR A 975 1.02 -8.28 -64.10
CA THR A 975 2.15 -9.14 -63.72
C THR A 975 3.43 -8.67 -64.38
#